data_AF-A0AA35M729-F1
#
_entry.id   AF-A0AA35M729-F1
#
_cell.length_a   1.000
_cell.length_b   1.000
_cell.length_c   1.000
_cell.angle_alpha   90.00
_cell.angle_beta   90.00
_cell.angle_gamma   90.00
#
_symmetry.space_group_name_H-M   'P 1'
#
loop_
_entity.id
_entity.type
_entity.pdbx_description
1 polymer ?
#
loop_
_entity_poly.entity_id
_entity_poly.type
_entity_poly.pdbx_seq_one_letter_code
_entity_poly.pdbx_strand_id
1 'polypeptide(L)'
;MLTQHEQRCHQQFRLTASDRDITYEWYKNRVEERVEGTCLCFLEHEHFQGWLKQHSGPLLVTADPGCGKSVLARYLIDHGLPRSAAICYFFFKDEDQNTARQMLCALLHQLFSQNPALIGHAMRQYEKDGESLTNSTDSLWKILRSSVRDPQAGSVIIVLDALDECAQTEFEALVRRIEAQFHRNDPGNAKLRYLLTCRPYEQLVSQFSNLLSVFPNIHIPGEENSETISQEVNRVITHRVHQLPNTISPEIKSHLEKRLHLTNHRTYLWVYLVFDHLKEGSFKKTRKGVDSAISNLPRSVNEAYEQILNRSNAEEHYMVHKVLSIVLAASRPLTLEELNVVTNIDYETGSLEDIDLETDYDFKKRIRSWCGLFILISQGHVYFLHQTAREFLIANSSSTPPVTPFSTRKWEHSITIKNSHAVLAELCILCVAFADLEVILAIDDYNDRAFFYSALNWGAHFRHAEIAEDAAIIPIVSKICDPSAKSYLKWFNFYWSNKHYGRIPQFSRLIVAAYYGHHLTALISDESVEIDGEDSYGSTPTLLAARHNRTLVTMRLLGTGRTTWGGLRCGWYAKRYANPDIVKLLLQHARNSDIASEREVFPTPDIIVAISVMRAILIFVQTAMGLEYVAWELVTR
;
A
#
# COMPACT_ATOMS: atom_id res chain seq x y z
N MET A 1 -21.12 19.15 -23.81
CA MET A 1 -21.52 18.02 -22.94
C MET A 1 -20.94 16.75 -23.51
N LEU A 2 -20.46 15.82 -22.68
CA LEU A 2 -19.93 14.54 -23.13
C LEU A 2 -21.04 13.66 -23.69
N THR A 3 -20.73 12.90 -24.74
CA THR A 3 -21.57 11.81 -25.25
C THR A 3 -21.63 10.67 -24.22
N GLN A 4 -22.63 9.78 -24.32
CA GLN A 4 -22.73 8.61 -23.44
C GLN A 4 -21.48 7.72 -23.50
N HIS A 5 -20.85 7.62 -24.66
CA HIS A 5 -19.63 6.84 -24.85
C HIS A 5 -18.43 7.48 -24.15
N GLU A 6 -18.27 8.79 -24.27
CA GLU A 6 -17.23 9.54 -23.55
C GLU A 6 -17.46 9.54 -22.03
N GLN A 7 -18.72 9.57 -21.57
CA GLN A 7 -19.05 9.42 -20.16
C GLN A 7 -18.60 8.06 -19.62
N ARG A 8 -18.82 6.97 -20.37
CA ARG A 8 -18.33 5.64 -19.97
C ARG A 8 -16.81 5.59 -19.89
N CYS A 9 -16.11 6.20 -20.85
CA CYS A 9 -14.65 6.35 -20.82
C CYS A 9 -14.20 7.15 -19.60
N HIS A 10 -14.82 8.29 -19.34
CA HIS A 10 -14.51 9.17 -18.22
C HIS A 10 -14.65 8.46 -16.88
N GLN A 11 -15.72 7.66 -16.70
CA GLN A 11 -15.94 6.92 -15.46
C GLN A 11 -14.90 5.81 -15.22
N GLN A 12 -14.22 5.27 -16.25
CA GLN A 12 -13.16 4.28 -16.02
C GLN A 12 -12.01 4.84 -15.18
N PHE A 13 -11.72 6.14 -15.31
CA PHE A 13 -10.66 6.80 -14.55
C PHE A 13 -11.02 7.02 -13.08
N ARG A 14 -12.30 6.91 -12.71
CA ARG A 14 -12.73 6.89 -11.32
C ARG A 14 -12.65 5.44 -10.83
N LEU A 15 -11.57 5.11 -10.12
CA LEU A 15 -11.28 3.74 -9.66
C LEU A 15 -12.20 3.30 -8.48
N THR A 16 -13.50 3.42 -8.66
CA THR A 16 -14.54 3.02 -7.70
C THR A 16 -15.42 1.96 -8.38
N ALA A 17 -15.43 0.76 -7.83
CA ALA A 17 -16.36 -0.32 -8.16
C ALA A 17 -17.72 -0.17 -7.45
N SER A 18 -17.80 0.55 -6.32
CA SER A 18 -19.04 0.77 -5.56
C SER A 18 -19.15 2.16 -4.92
N ASP A 19 -20.37 2.56 -4.51
CA ASP A 19 -20.64 3.81 -3.78
C ASP A 19 -19.97 3.88 -2.39
N ARG A 20 -19.43 2.75 -1.90
CA ARG A 20 -18.69 2.65 -0.62
C ARG A 20 -17.17 2.76 -0.79
N ASP A 21 -16.69 2.88 -2.02
CA ASP A 21 -15.25 2.90 -2.30
C ASP A 21 -14.64 4.26 -1.97
N ILE A 22 -13.39 4.20 -1.49
CA ILE A 22 -12.65 5.36 -1.05
C ILE A 22 -12.15 6.13 -2.28
N THR A 23 -12.63 7.36 -2.47
CA THR A 23 -12.26 8.19 -3.62
C THR A 23 -11.03 9.06 -3.33
N TYR A 24 -10.36 9.56 -4.37
CA TYR A 24 -9.22 10.48 -4.19
C TYR A 24 -9.64 11.78 -3.46
N GLU A 25 -10.90 12.23 -3.59
CA GLU A 25 -11.42 13.38 -2.83
C GLU A 25 -11.45 13.10 -1.33
N TRP A 26 -11.77 11.88 -0.92
CA TRP A 26 -11.82 11.49 0.49
C TRP A 26 -10.45 11.65 1.15
N TYR A 27 -9.36 11.24 0.48
CA TYR A 27 -8.01 11.37 1.02
C TYR A 27 -7.60 12.81 1.28
N LYS A 28 -8.07 13.76 0.46
CA LYS A 28 -7.91 15.19 0.73
C LYS A 28 -8.82 15.64 1.87
N ASN A 29 -10.11 15.29 1.80
CA ASN A 29 -11.14 15.81 2.69
C ASN A 29 -11.04 15.31 4.14
N ARG A 30 -10.33 14.21 4.39
CA ARG A 30 -10.03 13.74 5.76
C ARG A 30 -8.94 14.55 6.49
N VAL A 31 -8.09 15.28 5.76
CA VAL A 31 -7.01 16.10 6.34
C VAL A 31 -7.61 17.33 6.99
N GLU A 32 -7.27 17.69 8.23
CA GLU A 32 -7.84 18.88 8.87
C GLU A 32 -7.56 20.18 8.08
N GLU A 33 -8.47 21.15 8.21
CA GLU A 33 -8.22 22.50 7.70
C GLU A 33 -7.14 23.20 8.52
N ARG A 34 -6.37 24.08 7.87
CA ARG A 34 -5.35 24.86 8.57
C ARG A 34 -6.01 25.79 9.60
N VAL A 35 -5.32 26.00 10.71
CA VAL A 35 -5.68 27.09 11.63
C VAL A 35 -5.33 28.42 10.98
N GLU A 36 -6.20 29.41 11.13
CA GLU A 36 -5.97 30.74 10.58
C GLU A 36 -4.63 31.34 11.07
N GLY A 37 -3.86 31.91 10.14
CA GLY A 37 -2.54 32.46 10.43
C GLY A 37 -1.42 31.42 10.54
N THR A 38 -1.63 30.18 10.09
CA THR A 38 -0.58 29.16 9.89
C THR A 38 -0.26 28.97 8.40
N CYS A 39 0.83 28.25 8.10
CA CYS A 39 1.39 28.06 6.76
C CYS A 39 1.91 29.35 6.10
N LEU A 40 2.00 30.46 6.84
CA LEU A 40 2.36 31.77 6.29
C LEU A 40 3.82 31.78 5.82
N CYS A 41 4.70 31.11 6.58
CA CYS A 41 6.11 30.95 6.21
C CYS A 41 6.30 30.35 4.81
N PHE A 42 5.42 29.42 4.40
CA PHE A 42 5.44 28.84 3.06
C PHE A 42 4.78 29.77 2.04
N LEU A 43 3.60 30.32 2.37
CA LEU A 43 2.82 31.14 1.45
C LEU A 43 3.56 32.41 1.05
N GLU A 44 4.39 32.97 1.94
CA GLU A 44 5.19 34.17 1.68
C GLU A 44 6.58 33.84 1.11
N HIS A 45 6.96 32.56 1.02
CA HIS A 45 8.28 32.13 0.59
C HIS A 45 8.58 32.54 -0.86
N GLU A 46 9.75 33.12 -1.11
CA GLU A 46 10.14 33.66 -2.42
C GLU A 46 10.09 32.62 -3.53
N HIS A 47 10.60 31.41 -3.29
CA HIS A 47 10.53 30.29 -4.25
C HIS A 47 9.09 29.90 -4.61
N PHE A 48 8.15 29.93 -3.65
CA PHE A 48 6.75 29.61 -3.93
C PHE A 48 6.09 30.72 -4.76
N GLN A 49 6.31 31.98 -4.37
CA GLN A 49 5.84 33.15 -5.12
C GLN A 49 6.44 33.23 -6.53
N GLY A 50 7.71 32.86 -6.69
CA GLY A 50 8.38 32.73 -7.98
C GLY A 50 7.76 31.63 -8.83
N TRP A 51 7.56 30.44 -8.26
CA TRP A 51 6.93 29.31 -8.95
C TRP A 51 5.48 29.58 -9.39
N LEU A 52 4.70 30.34 -8.60
CA LEU A 52 3.37 30.79 -8.99
C LEU A 52 3.37 31.67 -10.25
N LYS A 53 4.47 32.38 -10.51
CA LYS A 53 4.64 33.25 -11.69
C LYS A 53 5.26 32.52 -12.90
N GLN A 54 5.88 31.35 -12.68
CA GLN A 54 6.47 30.55 -13.75
C GLN A 54 5.40 29.93 -14.66
N HIS A 55 5.76 29.72 -15.93
CA HIS A 55 4.87 29.06 -16.90
C HIS A 55 4.79 27.55 -16.68
N SER A 56 5.89 26.91 -16.31
CA SER A 56 6.00 25.48 -16.15
C SER A 56 7.10 25.11 -15.17
N GLY A 57 6.95 23.97 -14.49
CA GLY A 57 8.01 23.39 -13.66
C GLY A 57 7.50 22.79 -12.36
N PRO A 58 8.27 21.85 -11.76
CA PRO A 58 8.01 21.34 -10.43
C PRO A 58 8.53 22.27 -9.34
N LEU A 59 7.86 22.24 -8.19
CA LEU A 59 8.33 22.76 -6.90
C LEU A 59 8.30 21.60 -5.90
N LEU A 60 9.47 21.23 -5.39
CA LEU A 60 9.57 20.23 -4.32
C LEU A 60 9.50 20.93 -2.95
N VAL A 61 8.56 20.50 -2.14
CA VAL A 61 8.36 20.94 -0.76
C VAL A 61 8.71 19.76 0.15
N THR A 62 9.84 19.87 0.85
CA THR A 62 10.19 18.90 1.88
C THR A 62 9.76 19.40 3.24
N ALA A 63 9.26 18.53 4.11
CA ALA A 63 9.04 18.91 5.49
C ALA A 63 9.25 17.73 6.44
N ASP A 64 9.62 18.06 7.68
CA ASP A 64 9.79 17.05 8.73
C ASP A 64 8.45 16.36 9.08
N PRO A 65 8.49 15.13 9.63
CA PRO A 65 7.28 14.40 9.99
C PRO A 65 6.40 15.18 10.98
N GLY A 66 5.08 15.21 10.73
CA GLY A 66 4.15 15.93 11.60
C GLY A 66 4.15 17.46 11.46
N CYS A 67 4.88 18.03 10.48
CA CYS A 67 4.92 19.48 10.21
C CYS A 67 3.77 20.01 9.30
N GLY A 68 2.72 19.22 9.07
CA GLY A 68 1.51 19.72 8.39
C GLY A 68 1.57 19.78 6.86
N LYS A 69 2.43 18.99 6.19
CA LYS A 69 2.53 18.91 4.71
C LYS A 69 1.17 18.75 4.03
N SER A 70 0.39 17.77 4.45
CA SER A 70 -0.92 17.49 3.87
C SER A 70 -1.94 18.60 4.16
N VAL A 71 -1.85 19.26 5.32
CA VAL A 71 -2.70 20.42 5.67
C VAL A 71 -2.37 21.59 4.73
N LEU A 72 -1.08 21.83 4.47
CA LEU A 72 -0.63 22.81 3.49
C LEU A 72 -1.14 22.46 2.08
N ALA A 73 -0.95 21.21 1.62
CA ALA A 73 -1.40 20.77 0.31
C ALA A 73 -2.91 20.95 0.14
N ARG A 74 -3.72 20.53 1.12
CA ARG A 74 -5.18 20.75 1.13
C ARG A 74 -5.51 22.22 1.01
N TYR A 75 -4.90 23.07 1.83
CA TYR A 75 -5.15 24.52 1.79
C TYR A 75 -4.80 25.14 0.43
N LEU A 76 -3.68 24.73 -0.19
CA LEU A 76 -3.30 25.20 -1.51
C LEU A 76 -4.34 24.81 -2.56
N ILE A 77 -4.81 23.57 -2.54
CA ILE A 77 -5.84 23.08 -3.47
C ILE A 77 -7.16 23.83 -3.28
N ASP A 78 -7.58 24.08 -2.04
CA ASP A 78 -8.89 24.63 -1.69
C ASP A 78 -8.95 26.16 -1.72
N HIS A 79 -7.83 26.85 -1.50
CA HIS A 79 -7.80 28.31 -1.42
C HIS A 79 -6.54 28.97 -1.98
N GLY A 80 -5.37 28.34 -1.90
CA GLY A 80 -4.09 29.01 -2.18
C GLY A 80 -3.66 29.08 -3.66
N LEU A 81 -4.15 28.17 -4.50
CA LEU A 81 -3.74 28.10 -5.91
C LEU A 81 -4.68 28.88 -6.86
N PRO A 82 -4.18 29.39 -8.00
CA PRO A 82 -4.99 30.16 -8.94
C PRO A 82 -6.16 29.36 -9.51
N ARG A 83 -7.39 29.85 -9.30
CA ARG A 83 -8.62 29.23 -9.83
C ARG A 83 -8.76 29.28 -11.35
N SER A 84 -7.94 30.10 -12.02
CA SER A 84 -7.85 30.15 -13.48
C SER A 84 -7.11 28.94 -14.09
N ALA A 85 -6.46 28.11 -13.27
CA ALA A 85 -5.81 26.89 -13.69
C ALA A 85 -6.66 25.67 -13.32
N ALA A 86 -6.60 24.61 -14.12
CA ALA A 86 -7.13 23.31 -13.76
C ALA A 86 -6.24 22.70 -12.66
N ILE A 87 -6.80 22.50 -11.46
CA ILE A 87 -6.07 21.97 -10.31
C ILE A 87 -6.42 20.49 -10.17
N CYS A 88 -5.45 19.62 -10.38
CA CYS A 88 -5.59 18.18 -10.17
C CYS A 88 -4.70 17.76 -9.01
N TYR A 89 -5.16 16.85 -8.17
CA TYR A 89 -4.40 16.44 -6.99
C TYR A 89 -4.46 14.95 -6.72
N PHE A 90 -3.47 14.47 -5.97
CA PHE A 90 -3.44 13.11 -5.46
C PHE A 90 -2.67 13.07 -4.14
N PHE A 91 -3.25 12.40 -3.15
CA PHE A 91 -2.67 12.24 -1.82
C PHE A 91 -2.21 10.80 -1.71
N PHE A 92 -0.90 10.59 -1.79
CA PHE A 92 -0.35 9.26 -1.59
C PHE A 92 -0.64 8.82 -0.16
N LYS A 93 -1.03 7.55 -0.03
CA LYS A 93 -1.22 6.90 1.26
C LYS A 93 -0.65 5.51 1.16
N ASP A 94 0.32 5.22 2.02
CA ASP A 94 0.99 3.93 1.99
C ASP A 94 -0.01 2.78 2.19
N GLU A 95 0.26 1.65 1.54
CA GLU A 95 -0.55 0.42 1.51
C GLU A 95 -1.99 0.53 0.96
N ASP A 96 -2.44 1.71 0.52
CA ASP A 96 -3.82 1.91 0.06
C ASP A 96 -3.88 2.62 -1.30
N GLN A 97 -3.39 3.86 -1.34
CA GLN A 97 -3.33 4.70 -2.54
C GLN A 97 -1.89 5.10 -2.82
N ASN A 98 -1.07 4.11 -3.19
CA ASN A 98 0.38 4.27 -3.31
C ASN A 98 0.96 4.00 -4.72
N THR A 99 0.11 3.72 -5.73
CA THR A 99 0.56 3.39 -7.09
C THR A 99 0.44 4.57 -8.07
N ALA A 100 1.34 4.61 -9.06
CA ALA A 100 1.29 5.58 -10.15
C ALA A 100 0.03 5.41 -11.01
N ARG A 101 -0.50 4.19 -11.14
CA ARG A 101 -1.76 3.92 -11.84
C ARG A 101 -2.93 4.65 -11.19
N GLN A 102 -3.09 4.51 -9.86
CA GLN A 102 -4.14 5.21 -9.11
C GLN A 102 -4.00 6.72 -9.25
N MET A 103 -2.78 7.24 -9.13
CA MET A 103 -2.48 8.66 -9.32
C MET A 103 -2.93 9.14 -10.71
N LEU A 104 -2.50 8.48 -11.78
CA LEU A 104 -2.83 8.90 -13.13
C LEU A 104 -4.33 8.86 -13.43
N CYS A 105 -5.02 7.81 -12.98
CA CYS A 105 -6.47 7.71 -13.10
C CYS A 105 -7.17 8.87 -12.39
N ALA A 106 -6.79 9.16 -11.14
CA ALA A 106 -7.35 10.29 -10.39
C ALA A 106 -7.09 11.65 -11.07
N LEU A 107 -5.88 11.87 -11.58
CA LEU A 107 -5.52 13.11 -12.27
C LEU A 107 -6.28 13.29 -13.58
N LEU A 108 -6.39 12.22 -14.39
CA LEU A 108 -7.13 12.25 -15.65
C LEU A 108 -8.63 12.45 -15.42
N HIS A 109 -9.21 11.76 -14.43
CA HIS A 109 -10.60 11.95 -14.05
C HIS A 109 -10.89 13.42 -13.68
N GLN A 110 -10.03 14.03 -12.85
CA GLN A 110 -10.16 15.45 -12.46
C GLN A 110 -9.99 16.40 -13.65
N LEU A 111 -9.00 16.15 -14.51
CA LEU A 111 -8.72 16.99 -15.67
C LEU A 111 -9.89 16.99 -16.65
N PHE A 112 -10.45 15.82 -16.95
CA PHE A 112 -11.61 15.69 -17.84
C PHE A 112 -12.91 16.21 -17.20
N SER A 113 -13.03 16.16 -15.87
CA SER A 113 -14.16 16.78 -15.17
C SER A 113 -14.14 18.30 -15.27
N GLN A 114 -12.96 18.91 -15.17
CA GLN A 114 -12.77 20.36 -15.27
C GLN A 114 -12.81 20.86 -16.72
N ASN A 115 -12.30 20.05 -17.66
CA ASN A 115 -12.34 20.34 -19.08
C ASN A 115 -12.75 19.10 -19.90
N PRO A 116 -14.06 18.90 -20.14
CA PRO A 116 -14.57 17.73 -20.84
C PRO A 116 -14.07 17.57 -22.28
N ALA A 117 -13.66 18.64 -22.95
CA ALA A 117 -13.17 18.56 -24.33
C ALA A 117 -11.89 17.72 -24.46
N LEU A 118 -11.12 17.59 -23.37
CA LEU A 118 -9.87 16.84 -23.35
C LEU A 118 -10.07 15.31 -23.38
N ILE A 119 -11.30 14.80 -23.15
CA ILE A 119 -11.56 13.35 -23.15
C ILE A 119 -11.20 12.69 -24.48
N GLY A 120 -11.22 13.45 -25.59
CA GLY A 120 -10.83 12.97 -26.92
C GLY A 120 -9.43 12.36 -26.98
N HIS A 121 -8.52 12.81 -26.09
CA HIS A 121 -7.18 12.23 -25.94
C HIS A 121 -7.18 10.79 -25.41
N ALA A 122 -8.20 10.41 -24.64
CA ALA A 122 -8.37 9.05 -24.11
C ALA A 122 -9.16 8.13 -25.05
N MET A 123 -10.09 8.69 -25.84
CA MET A 123 -11.05 7.92 -26.63
C MET A 123 -10.39 6.92 -27.58
N ARG A 124 -9.33 7.32 -28.30
CA ARG A 124 -8.63 6.41 -29.23
C ARG A 124 -8.08 5.16 -28.54
N GLN A 125 -7.56 5.31 -27.32
CA GLN A 125 -7.03 4.17 -26.58
C GLN A 125 -8.18 3.38 -25.92
N TYR A 126 -9.24 4.06 -25.49
CA TYR A 126 -10.43 3.42 -24.94
C TYR A 126 -11.17 2.56 -25.98
N GLU A 127 -11.27 3.01 -27.23
CA GLU A 127 -11.84 2.22 -28.34
C GLU A 127 -11.03 0.93 -28.60
N LYS A 128 -9.74 0.95 -28.29
CA LYS A 128 -8.83 -0.18 -28.53
C LYS A 128 -8.80 -1.17 -27.36
N ASP A 129 -8.73 -0.65 -26.14
CA ASP A 129 -8.49 -1.45 -24.93
C ASP A 129 -9.76 -1.62 -24.07
N GLY A 130 -10.82 -0.87 -24.35
CA GLY A 130 -12.04 -0.83 -23.54
C GLY A 130 -11.75 -0.46 -22.08
N GLU A 131 -12.38 -1.19 -21.16
CA GLU A 131 -12.22 -1.00 -19.71
C GLU A 131 -10.79 -1.34 -19.24
N SER A 132 -10.03 -2.11 -20.02
CA SER A 132 -8.64 -2.44 -19.66
C SER A 132 -7.65 -1.29 -19.85
N LEU A 133 -8.09 -0.16 -20.41
CA LEU A 133 -7.28 1.05 -20.58
C LEU A 133 -6.54 1.46 -19.30
N THR A 134 -7.24 1.41 -18.16
CA THR A 134 -6.71 1.87 -16.87
C THR A 134 -5.71 0.91 -16.25
N ASN A 135 -5.53 -0.28 -16.83
CA ASN A 135 -4.51 -1.25 -16.41
C ASN A 135 -3.13 -0.95 -17.02
N SER A 136 -3.04 -0.07 -18.02
CA SER A 136 -1.79 0.31 -18.68
C SER A 136 -1.28 1.67 -18.19
N THR A 137 -0.37 1.67 -17.22
CA THR A 137 0.28 2.88 -16.71
C THR A 137 0.96 3.69 -17.82
N ASP A 138 1.54 3.02 -18.82
CA ASP A 138 2.14 3.70 -19.98
C ASP A 138 1.10 4.42 -20.85
N SER A 139 -0.06 3.82 -21.06
CA SER A 139 -1.16 4.45 -21.79
C SER A 139 -1.66 5.67 -21.04
N LEU A 140 -1.85 5.56 -19.72
CA LEU A 140 -2.29 6.67 -18.87
C LEU A 140 -1.31 7.85 -18.90
N TRP A 141 0.00 7.60 -18.85
CA TRP A 141 1.01 8.65 -18.99
C TRP A 141 0.95 9.36 -20.34
N LYS A 142 0.72 8.62 -21.43
CA LYS A 142 0.59 9.20 -22.78
C LYS A 142 -0.64 10.10 -22.86
N ILE A 143 -1.78 9.65 -22.32
CA ILE A 143 -3.03 10.42 -22.29
C ILE A 143 -2.85 11.68 -21.46
N LEU A 144 -2.25 11.60 -20.27
CA LEU A 144 -2.00 12.76 -19.43
C LEU A 144 -1.13 13.77 -20.18
N ARG A 145 -0.04 13.30 -20.80
CA ARG A 145 0.89 14.14 -21.56
C ARG A 145 0.21 14.83 -22.75
N SER A 146 -0.61 14.12 -23.53
CA SER A 146 -1.31 14.74 -24.67
C SER A 146 -2.37 15.73 -24.20
N SER A 147 -3.11 15.39 -23.13
CA SER A 147 -4.16 16.24 -22.57
C SER A 147 -3.61 17.56 -22.04
N VAL A 148 -2.53 17.55 -21.25
CA VAL A 148 -1.96 18.79 -20.68
C VAL A 148 -1.26 19.66 -21.71
N ARG A 149 -0.88 19.10 -22.87
CA ARG A 149 -0.27 19.83 -24.01
C ARG A 149 -1.31 20.43 -24.94
N ASP A 150 -2.57 20.02 -24.83
CA ASP A 150 -3.64 20.59 -25.62
C ASP A 150 -3.80 22.08 -25.28
N PRO A 151 -3.83 23.00 -26.27
CA PRO A 151 -4.07 24.42 -26.01
C PRO A 151 -5.38 24.68 -25.23
N GLN A 152 -6.38 23.83 -25.38
CA GLN A 152 -7.65 23.94 -24.64
C GLN A 152 -7.49 23.64 -23.15
N ALA A 153 -6.44 22.92 -22.73
CA ALA A 153 -6.20 22.63 -21.32
C ALA A 153 -5.85 23.87 -20.49
N GLY A 154 -5.33 24.93 -21.12
CA GLY A 154 -4.93 26.15 -20.44
C GLY A 154 -3.76 25.91 -19.48
N SER A 155 -3.83 26.49 -18.27
CA SER A 155 -2.85 26.21 -17.21
C SER A 155 -3.33 25.04 -16.37
N VAL A 156 -2.45 24.09 -16.11
CA VAL A 156 -2.72 22.92 -15.28
C VAL A 156 -1.73 22.91 -14.12
N ILE A 157 -2.23 22.72 -12.90
CA ILE A 157 -1.43 22.56 -11.69
C ILE A 157 -1.72 21.18 -11.11
N ILE A 158 -0.68 20.36 -10.98
CA ILE A 158 -0.76 19.04 -10.37
C ILE A 158 -0.14 19.09 -8.98
N VAL A 159 -0.90 18.71 -7.95
CA VAL A 159 -0.44 18.64 -6.56
C VAL A 159 -0.34 17.17 -6.13
N LEU A 160 0.87 16.70 -5.85
CA LEU A 160 1.13 15.36 -5.32
C LEU A 160 1.57 15.48 -3.87
N ASP A 161 0.72 15.05 -2.95
CA ASP A 161 1.01 15.09 -1.51
C ASP A 161 1.59 13.76 -1.02
N ALA A 162 2.54 13.84 -0.07
CA ALA A 162 3.17 12.72 0.60
C ALA A 162 3.82 11.71 -0.36
N LEU A 163 4.59 12.20 -1.35
CA LEU A 163 5.20 11.37 -2.38
C LEU A 163 6.11 10.27 -1.80
N ASP A 164 6.63 10.45 -0.58
CA ASP A 164 7.34 9.43 0.21
C ASP A 164 6.50 8.20 0.58
N GLU A 165 5.16 8.29 0.52
CA GLU A 165 4.22 7.18 0.73
C GLU A 165 3.86 6.44 -0.58
N CYS A 166 4.53 6.74 -1.69
CA CYS A 166 4.42 5.96 -2.92
C CYS A 166 5.16 4.61 -2.78
N ALA A 167 4.65 3.56 -3.42
CA ALA A 167 5.28 2.25 -3.43
C ALA A 167 6.74 2.36 -3.87
N GLN A 168 7.66 1.85 -3.05
CA GLN A 168 9.11 1.97 -3.26
C GLN A 168 9.55 1.44 -4.65
N THR A 169 8.88 0.41 -5.15
CA THR A 169 9.12 -0.19 -6.47
C THR A 169 8.73 0.71 -7.65
N GLU A 170 7.83 1.67 -7.45
CA GLU A 170 7.35 2.59 -8.48
C GLU A 170 7.92 4.00 -8.36
N PHE A 171 8.38 4.40 -7.16
CA PHE A 171 8.80 5.76 -6.86
C PHE A 171 9.86 6.32 -7.83
N GLU A 172 10.96 5.58 -8.08
CA GLU A 172 12.03 6.04 -9.00
C GLU A 172 11.51 6.20 -10.44
N ALA A 173 10.64 5.28 -10.89
CA ALA A 173 10.04 5.36 -12.22
C ALA A 173 9.07 6.56 -12.31
N LEU A 174 8.30 6.82 -11.26
CA LEU A 174 7.39 7.95 -11.15
C LEU A 174 8.16 9.28 -11.23
N VAL A 175 9.20 9.46 -10.43
CA VAL A 175 10.03 10.68 -10.44
C VAL A 175 10.58 10.91 -11.83
N ARG A 176 11.25 9.93 -12.45
CA ARG A 176 11.79 10.03 -13.83
C ARG A 176 10.73 10.41 -14.87
N ARG A 177 9.51 9.90 -14.75
CA ARG A 177 8.39 10.24 -15.66
C ARG A 177 7.92 11.67 -15.48
N ILE A 178 7.95 12.20 -14.26
CA ILE A 178 7.68 13.61 -13.98
C ILE A 178 8.81 14.48 -14.56
N GLU A 179 10.08 14.12 -14.34
CA GLU A 179 11.24 14.86 -14.89
C GLU A 179 11.15 14.95 -16.43
N ALA A 180 10.78 13.83 -17.07
CA ALA A 180 10.70 13.73 -18.52
C ALA A 180 9.68 14.69 -19.16
N GLN A 181 8.76 15.27 -18.39
CA GLN A 181 7.80 16.25 -18.90
C GLN A 181 8.39 17.65 -19.07
N PHE A 182 9.56 17.92 -18.48
CA PHE A 182 10.16 19.26 -18.41
C PHE A 182 11.50 19.40 -19.18
N HIS A 183 11.87 18.42 -20.02
CA HIS A 183 13.11 18.52 -20.78
C HIS A 183 13.10 19.67 -21.81
N ARG A 184 14.21 20.41 -21.86
CA ARG A 184 14.39 21.75 -22.48
C ARG A 184 14.18 21.87 -23.99
N ASN A 185 13.93 20.78 -24.72
CA ASN A 185 13.89 20.79 -26.20
C ASN A 185 12.48 20.69 -26.80
N ASP A 186 11.41 20.87 -26.02
CA ASP A 186 10.04 20.76 -26.52
C ASP A 186 9.36 22.15 -26.61
N PRO A 187 9.22 22.76 -27.80
CA PRO A 187 8.66 24.09 -28.00
C PRO A 187 7.14 24.18 -27.74
N GLY A 188 6.46 23.05 -27.49
CA GLY A 188 5.02 23.00 -27.16
C GLY A 188 4.74 23.21 -25.67
N ASN A 189 5.28 24.29 -25.08
CA ASN A 189 5.37 24.47 -23.64
C ASN A 189 3.98 24.60 -22.98
N ALA A 190 3.40 23.46 -22.59
CA ALA A 190 2.22 23.37 -21.76
C ALA A 190 2.42 24.20 -20.47
N LYS A 191 1.40 24.95 -20.05
CA LYS A 191 1.42 25.71 -18.78
C LYS A 191 1.21 24.76 -17.59
N LEU A 192 2.07 23.76 -17.47
CA LEU A 192 2.00 22.66 -16.53
C LEU A 192 2.96 22.87 -15.36
N ARG A 193 2.41 22.90 -14.15
CA ARG A 193 3.17 23.04 -12.92
C ARG A 193 2.91 21.88 -11.99
N TYR A 194 3.95 21.43 -11.30
CA TYR A 194 3.84 20.39 -10.27
C TYR A 194 4.19 20.98 -8.91
N LEU A 195 3.41 20.66 -7.89
CA LEU A 195 3.79 20.86 -6.49
C LEU A 195 3.88 19.49 -5.85
N LEU A 196 5.07 19.12 -5.39
CA LEU A 196 5.38 17.81 -4.83
C LEU A 196 5.68 18.00 -3.36
N THR A 197 4.98 17.31 -2.45
CA THR A 197 5.37 17.26 -1.03
C THR A 197 6.01 15.93 -0.72
N CYS A 198 7.07 15.94 0.10
CA CYS A 198 7.83 14.74 0.47
C CYS A 198 8.51 14.94 1.84
N ARG A 199 8.91 13.85 2.50
CA ARG A 199 9.87 13.93 3.63
C ARG A 199 11.31 14.12 3.13
N PRO A 200 12.19 14.77 3.91
CA PRO A 200 13.57 15.06 3.53
C PRO A 200 14.50 13.83 3.70
N TYR A 201 14.04 12.62 3.38
CA TYR A 201 14.89 11.44 3.45
C TYR A 201 15.93 11.48 2.32
N GLU A 202 17.21 11.35 2.67
CA GLU A 202 18.33 11.46 1.71
C GLU A 202 18.16 10.51 0.51
N GLN A 203 17.70 9.29 0.76
CA GLN A 203 17.43 8.28 -0.27
C GLN A 203 16.32 8.70 -1.26
N LEU A 204 15.36 9.52 -0.83
CA LEU A 204 14.30 10.04 -1.69
C LEU A 204 14.74 11.33 -2.38
N VAL A 205 15.35 12.26 -1.64
CA VAL A 205 15.81 13.55 -2.15
C VAL A 205 16.89 13.38 -3.22
N SER A 206 17.77 12.39 -3.08
CA SER A 206 18.79 12.05 -4.09
C SER A 206 18.18 11.67 -5.45
N GLN A 207 16.97 11.11 -5.47
CA GLN A 207 16.27 10.77 -6.72
C GLN A 207 15.75 11.99 -7.46
N PHE A 208 15.56 13.11 -6.76
CA PHE A 208 15.22 14.40 -7.37
C PHE A 208 16.47 15.20 -7.76
N SER A 209 17.69 14.69 -7.62
CA SER A 209 18.93 15.46 -7.86
C SER A 209 18.94 16.18 -9.21
N ASN A 210 18.46 15.54 -10.28
CA ASN A 210 18.33 16.16 -11.60
C ASN A 210 17.32 17.31 -11.58
N LEU A 211 16.11 17.11 -11.03
CA LEU A 211 15.11 18.18 -10.87
C LEU A 211 15.61 19.33 -9.99
N LEU A 212 16.24 19.02 -8.86
CA LEU A 212 16.73 20.00 -7.89
C LEU A 212 17.87 20.85 -8.43
N SER A 213 18.63 20.35 -9.42
CA SER A 213 19.65 21.14 -10.12
C SER A 213 19.05 22.22 -11.03
N VAL A 214 17.76 22.11 -11.38
CA VAL A 214 17.08 22.98 -12.35
C VAL A 214 15.93 23.78 -11.73
N PHE A 215 15.30 23.26 -10.67
CA PHE A 215 14.06 23.80 -10.12
C PHE A 215 14.17 24.10 -8.62
N PRO A 216 13.41 25.08 -8.11
CA PRO A 216 13.46 25.46 -6.71
C PRO A 216 12.96 24.35 -5.79
N ASN A 217 13.54 24.30 -4.59
CA ASN A 217 13.03 23.53 -3.47
C ASN A 217 12.71 24.44 -2.28
N ILE A 218 11.83 23.96 -1.40
CA ILE A 218 11.53 24.58 -0.11
C ILE A 218 11.61 23.49 0.94
N HIS A 219 12.32 23.76 2.03
CA HIS A 219 12.33 22.90 3.20
C HIS A 219 11.58 23.59 4.34
N ILE A 220 10.56 22.94 4.88
CA ILE A 220 9.80 23.35 6.06
C ILE A 220 10.33 22.52 7.23
N PRO A 221 11.24 23.08 8.05
CA PRO A 221 11.84 22.31 9.13
C PRO A 221 10.88 22.13 10.31
N GLY A 222 11.23 21.27 11.26
CA GLY A 222 10.60 21.21 12.58
C GLY A 222 10.75 22.52 13.36
N GLU A 223 9.92 22.72 14.39
CA GLU A 223 9.91 23.98 15.16
C GLU A 223 11.24 24.30 15.85
N GLU A 224 12.05 23.27 16.15
CA GLU A 224 13.37 23.42 16.77
C GLU A 224 14.35 24.23 15.92
N ASN A 225 14.14 24.20 14.60
CA ASN A 225 15.01 24.82 13.62
C ASN A 225 14.40 26.10 13.03
N SER A 226 13.22 26.54 13.51
CA SER A 226 12.52 27.73 13.01
C SER A 226 11.62 28.39 14.04
N GLU A 227 12.00 29.60 14.47
CA GLU A 227 11.18 30.44 15.34
C GLU A 227 9.81 30.76 14.73
N THR A 228 9.74 30.96 13.40
CA THR A 228 8.48 31.22 12.70
C THR A 228 7.52 30.05 12.81
N ILE A 229 8.02 28.82 12.65
CA ILE A 229 7.19 27.61 12.77
C ILE A 229 6.76 27.42 14.22
N SER A 230 7.63 27.69 15.19
CA SER A 230 7.26 27.71 16.62
C SER A 230 6.11 28.69 16.92
N GLN A 231 6.14 29.88 16.32
CA GLN A 231 5.04 30.85 16.44
C GLN A 231 3.74 30.34 15.79
N GLU A 232 3.81 29.69 14.64
CA GLU A 232 2.63 29.09 14.00
C GLU A 232 2.05 27.93 14.84
N VAL A 233 2.89 27.08 15.43
CA VAL A 233 2.48 26.03 16.37
C VAL A 233 1.81 26.63 17.61
N ASN A 234 2.35 27.73 18.15
CA ASN A 234 1.72 28.46 19.25
C ASN A 234 0.29 28.89 18.90
N ARG A 235 0.03 29.39 17.68
CA ARG A 235 -1.32 29.75 17.25
C ARG A 235 -2.26 28.54 17.24
N VAL A 236 -1.77 27.37 16.82
CA VAL A 236 -2.55 26.12 16.87
C VAL A 236 -2.87 25.73 18.32
N ILE A 237 -1.91 25.84 19.23
CA ILE A 237 -2.12 25.58 20.67
C ILE A 237 -3.21 26.52 21.20
N THR A 238 -3.08 27.84 20.99
CA THR A 238 -4.07 28.83 21.42
C THR A 238 -5.45 28.47 20.89
N HIS A 239 -5.57 28.17 19.59
CA HIS A 239 -6.82 27.77 18.96
C HIS A 239 -7.43 26.52 19.62
N ARG A 240 -6.62 25.48 19.86
CA ARG A 240 -7.07 24.23 20.50
C ARG A 240 -7.46 24.42 21.97
N VAL A 241 -6.75 25.28 22.73
CA VAL A 241 -7.15 25.64 24.10
C VAL A 241 -8.52 26.32 24.11
N HIS A 242 -8.77 27.21 23.14
CA HIS A 242 -10.05 27.91 23.05
C HIS A 242 -11.21 26.94 22.75
N GLN A 243 -10.97 25.91 21.93
CA GLN A 243 -11.92 24.83 21.64
C GLN A 243 -12.22 23.90 22.84
N LEU A 244 -11.44 23.94 23.92
CA LEU A 244 -11.72 23.13 25.10
C LEU A 244 -13.10 23.49 25.71
N PRO A 245 -13.80 22.53 26.34
CA PRO A 245 -15.12 22.76 26.90
C PRO A 245 -15.18 23.97 27.85
N ASN A 246 -16.29 24.70 27.83
CA ASN A 246 -16.52 25.84 28.74
C ASN A 246 -16.59 25.44 30.23
N THR A 247 -16.56 24.14 30.52
CA THR A 247 -16.43 23.61 31.89
C THR A 247 -15.03 23.82 32.48
N ILE A 248 -14.06 24.33 31.70
CA ILE A 248 -12.73 24.75 32.15
C ILE A 248 -12.72 26.28 32.17
N SER A 249 -12.42 26.87 33.33
CA SER A 249 -12.46 28.32 33.50
C SER A 249 -11.42 29.04 32.64
N PRO A 250 -11.65 30.31 32.26
CA PRO A 250 -10.71 31.10 31.46
C PRO A 250 -9.31 31.18 32.08
N GLU A 251 -9.21 31.26 33.41
CA GLU A 251 -7.93 31.32 34.12
C GLU A 251 -7.15 30.02 33.99
N ILE A 252 -7.85 28.88 34.00
CA ILE A 252 -7.23 27.55 33.82
C ILE A 252 -6.82 27.35 32.37
N LYS A 253 -7.65 27.77 31.39
CA LYS A 253 -7.30 27.78 29.97
C LYS A 253 -6.04 28.61 29.71
N SER A 254 -5.98 29.83 30.25
CA SER A 254 -4.83 30.72 30.13
C SER A 254 -3.56 30.13 30.77
N HIS A 255 -3.68 29.50 31.93
CA HIS A 255 -2.54 28.82 32.57
C HIS A 255 -2.06 27.60 31.77
N LEU A 256 -2.99 26.80 31.22
CA LEU A 256 -2.67 25.67 30.33
C LEU A 256 -1.94 26.15 29.06
N GLU A 257 -2.47 27.16 28.40
CA GLU A 257 -1.87 27.78 27.21
C GLU A 257 -0.45 28.26 27.49
N LYS A 258 -0.25 29.06 28.55
CA LYS A 258 1.07 29.56 28.94
C LYS A 258 2.08 28.43 29.15
N ARG A 259 1.65 27.34 29.77
CA ARG A 259 2.52 26.20 30.06
C ARG A 259 2.83 25.38 28.80
N LEU A 260 1.87 25.16 27.90
CA LEU A 260 2.09 24.50 26.61
C LEU A 260 3.00 25.32 25.68
N HIS A 261 2.98 26.65 25.79
CA HIS A 261 3.92 27.53 25.08
C HIS A 261 5.37 27.37 25.53
N LEU A 262 5.61 26.89 26.75
CA LEU A 262 6.96 26.70 27.32
C LEU A 262 7.52 25.30 27.07
N THR A 263 6.73 24.39 26.49
CA THR A 263 7.19 23.05 26.13
C THR A 263 8.02 23.12 24.84
N ASN A 264 9.12 22.37 24.76
CA ASN A 264 9.96 22.26 23.56
C ASN A 264 9.55 21.02 22.73
N HIS A 265 10.04 20.91 21.48
CA HIS A 265 9.90 19.73 20.60
C HIS A 265 8.45 19.41 20.15
N ARG A 266 7.64 20.43 19.89
CA ARG A 266 6.22 20.36 19.54
C ARG A 266 6.01 20.42 18.02
N THR A 267 5.71 19.28 17.42
CA THR A 267 5.15 19.24 16.07
C THR A 267 3.64 19.47 16.11
N TYR A 268 3.01 19.80 14.97
CA TYR A 268 1.54 19.88 14.92
C TYR A 268 0.88 18.55 15.32
N LEU A 269 1.51 17.43 14.95
CA LEU A 269 1.08 16.09 15.37
C LEU A 269 1.20 15.89 16.89
N TRP A 270 2.28 16.36 17.52
CA TRP A 270 2.41 16.31 18.97
C TRP A 270 1.29 17.10 19.66
N VAL A 271 0.99 18.31 19.17
CA VAL A 271 -0.12 19.13 19.70
C VAL A 271 -1.43 18.35 19.59
N TYR A 272 -1.70 17.74 18.44
CA TYR A 272 -2.90 16.93 18.25
C TYR A 272 -3.02 15.78 19.28
N LEU A 273 -1.95 15.01 19.48
CA LEU A 273 -1.92 13.88 20.43
C LEU A 273 -2.07 14.34 21.89
N VAL A 274 -1.43 15.45 22.26
CA VAL A 274 -1.51 16.00 23.62
C VAL A 274 -2.91 16.49 23.95
N PHE A 275 -3.57 17.19 23.03
CA PHE A 275 -4.92 17.67 23.27
C PHE A 275 -5.94 16.55 23.42
N ASP A 276 -5.70 15.41 22.77
CA ASP A 276 -6.50 14.22 22.97
C ASP A 276 -6.23 13.55 24.32
N HIS A 277 -4.95 13.40 24.68
CA HIS A 277 -4.56 12.94 26.02
C HIS A 277 -5.19 13.81 27.12
N LEU A 278 -5.25 15.13 26.95
CA LEU A 278 -5.87 16.05 27.92
C LEU A 278 -7.41 15.95 27.96
N LYS A 279 -8.05 15.49 26.88
CA LYS A 279 -9.50 15.25 26.86
C LYS A 279 -9.87 13.96 27.59
N GLU A 280 -9.08 12.91 27.41
CA GLU A 280 -9.31 11.60 28.01
C GLU A 280 -8.80 11.52 29.46
N GLY A 281 -7.62 12.09 29.72
CA GLY A 281 -7.01 12.21 31.03
C GLY A 281 -7.71 13.29 31.84
N SER A 282 -8.71 12.92 32.63
CA SER A 282 -9.35 13.87 33.54
C SER A 282 -8.31 14.46 34.51
N PHE A 283 -7.87 15.70 34.26
CA PHE A 283 -6.97 16.40 35.16
C PHE A 283 -7.76 17.32 36.09
N LYS A 284 -7.22 17.55 37.28
CA LYS A 284 -7.82 18.48 38.24
C LYS A 284 -7.78 19.89 37.65
N LYS A 285 -8.95 20.53 37.48
CA LYS A 285 -9.12 21.88 36.90
C LYS A 285 -8.66 22.99 37.85
N THR A 286 -7.42 22.91 38.31
CA THR A 286 -6.74 23.90 39.15
C THR A 286 -5.34 24.13 38.59
N ARG A 287 -4.68 25.23 38.94
CA ARG A 287 -3.31 25.53 38.45
C ARG A 287 -2.33 24.37 38.73
N LYS A 288 -2.36 23.84 39.96
CA LYS A 288 -1.55 22.68 40.35
C LYS A 288 -1.91 21.41 39.57
N GLY A 289 -3.19 21.22 39.25
CA GLY A 289 -3.63 20.08 38.45
C GLY A 289 -3.18 20.18 37.00
N VAL A 290 -3.20 21.39 36.41
CA VAL A 290 -2.59 21.67 35.11
C VAL A 290 -1.08 21.43 35.15
N ASP A 291 -0.37 21.96 36.15
CA ASP A 291 1.08 21.78 36.26
C ASP A 291 1.46 20.29 36.38
N SER A 292 0.67 19.52 37.14
CA SER A 292 0.82 18.07 37.25
C SER A 292 0.56 17.36 35.91
N ALA A 293 -0.53 17.69 35.23
CA ALA A 293 -0.86 17.12 33.92
C ALA A 293 0.25 17.39 32.91
N ILE A 294 0.76 18.63 32.86
CA ILE A 294 1.83 19.04 31.95
C ILE A 294 3.16 18.36 32.28
N SER A 295 3.44 18.11 33.56
CA SER A 295 4.64 17.39 33.97
C SER A 295 4.63 15.93 33.50
N ASN A 296 3.45 15.36 33.24
CA ASN A 296 3.27 14.02 32.70
C ASN A 296 3.07 14.00 31.18
N LEU A 297 3.02 15.16 30.51
CA LEU A 297 2.86 15.19 29.07
C LEU A 297 4.09 14.59 28.37
N PRO A 298 3.87 13.87 27.26
CA PRO A 298 4.94 13.34 26.46
C PRO A 298 5.79 14.48 25.90
N ARG A 299 7.11 14.32 25.85
CA ARG A 299 8.05 15.31 25.32
C ARG A 299 8.26 15.17 23.81
N SER A 300 7.83 14.06 23.23
CA SER A 300 7.94 13.78 21.80
C SER A 300 6.72 13.00 21.30
N VAL A 301 6.60 12.88 19.98
CA VAL A 301 5.56 12.05 19.35
C VAL A 301 5.71 10.58 19.75
N ASN A 302 6.95 10.07 19.84
CA ASN A 302 7.21 8.68 20.25
C ASN A 302 6.80 8.43 21.71
N GLU A 303 7.10 9.37 22.62
CA GLU A 303 6.65 9.25 24.01
C GLU A 303 5.12 9.33 24.10
N ALA A 304 4.47 10.14 23.25
CA ALA A 304 3.01 10.20 23.19
C ALA A 304 2.41 8.85 22.77
N TYR A 305 3.01 8.19 21.77
CA TYR A 305 2.61 6.86 21.35
C TYR A 305 2.82 5.80 22.43
N GLU A 306 3.98 5.80 23.11
CA GLU A 306 4.22 4.91 24.26
C GLU A 306 3.15 5.09 25.34
N GLN A 307 2.84 6.34 25.70
CA GLN A 307 1.83 6.61 26.71
C GLN A 307 0.42 6.19 26.28
N ILE A 308 0.08 6.30 24.98
CA ILE A 308 -1.24 5.88 24.47
C ILE A 308 -1.37 4.36 24.55
N LEU A 309 -0.36 3.61 24.07
CA LEU A 309 -0.42 2.15 23.99
C LEU A 309 -0.23 1.47 25.36
N ASN A 310 0.46 2.10 26.31
CA ASN A 310 0.62 1.59 27.68
C ASN A 310 -0.60 1.85 28.61
N ARG A 311 -1.72 2.37 28.09
CA ARG A 311 -2.96 2.53 28.89
C ARG A 311 -3.68 1.21 29.10
N SER A 312 -3.53 0.29 28.14
CA SER A 312 -4.13 -1.03 28.23
C SER A 312 -3.50 -1.84 29.36
N ASN A 313 -4.26 -2.80 29.90
CA ASN A 313 -3.76 -3.71 30.93
C ASN A 313 -2.95 -4.86 30.30
N ALA A 314 -2.31 -5.69 31.14
CA ALA A 314 -1.43 -6.76 30.65
C ALA A 314 -2.14 -7.84 29.82
N GLU A 315 -3.43 -8.11 30.09
CA GLU A 315 -4.24 -9.06 29.31
C GLU A 315 -4.60 -8.47 27.94
N GLU A 316 -4.92 -7.17 27.91
CA GLU A 316 -5.23 -6.42 26.69
C GLU A 316 -4.00 -6.19 25.81
N HIS A 317 -2.78 -6.12 26.38
CA HIS A 317 -1.54 -5.93 25.62
C HIS A 317 -1.37 -6.96 24.51
N TYR A 318 -1.75 -8.22 24.75
CA TYR A 318 -1.74 -9.26 23.72
C TYR A 318 -2.65 -8.89 22.53
N MET A 319 -3.87 -8.44 22.81
CA MET A 319 -4.83 -8.04 21.79
C MET A 319 -4.40 -6.77 21.05
N VAL A 320 -3.84 -5.78 21.77
CA VAL A 320 -3.27 -4.57 21.15
C VAL A 320 -2.14 -4.97 20.19
N HIS A 321 -1.24 -5.85 20.61
CA HIS A 321 -0.14 -6.32 19.78
C HIS A 321 -0.64 -7.10 18.55
N LYS A 322 -1.68 -7.94 18.73
CA LYS A 322 -2.34 -8.68 17.63
C LYS A 322 -2.96 -7.70 16.62
N VAL A 323 -3.76 -6.73 17.08
CA VAL A 323 -4.39 -5.71 16.23
C VAL A 323 -3.34 -4.87 15.48
N LEU A 324 -2.33 -4.35 16.18
CA LEU A 324 -1.28 -3.55 15.55
C LEU A 324 -0.46 -4.36 14.54
N SER A 325 -0.17 -5.63 14.83
CA SER A 325 0.51 -6.53 13.89
C SER A 325 -0.33 -6.77 12.63
N ILE A 326 -1.63 -6.96 12.79
CA ILE A 326 -2.54 -7.13 11.65
C ILE A 326 -2.57 -5.87 10.78
N VAL A 327 -2.80 -4.70 11.39
CA VAL A 327 -2.87 -3.42 10.67
C VAL A 327 -1.53 -3.10 10.01
N LEU A 328 -0.40 -3.50 10.61
CA LEU A 328 0.94 -3.26 10.09
C LEU A 328 1.30 -4.10 8.86
N ALA A 329 0.83 -5.35 8.78
CA ALA A 329 1.15 -6.25 7.67
C ALA A 329 0.04 -6.33 6.62
N ALA A 330 -1.11 -5.70 6.83
CA ALA A 330 -2.24 -5.79 5.92
C ALA A 330 -1.88 -5.19 4.55
N SER A 331 -2.30 -5.87 3.47
CA SER A 331 -2.04 -5.46 2.08
C SER A 331 -2.91 -4.28 1.64
N ARG A 332 -3.94 -3.98 2.44
CA ARG A 332 -4.80 -2.80 2.38
C ARG A 332 -5.41 -2.57 3.76
N PRO A 333 -5.94 -1.38 4.07
CA PRO A 333 -6.72 -1.16 5.28
C PRO A 333 -7.84 -2.20 5.40
N LEU A 334 -7.94 -2.83 6.56
CA LEU A 334 -9.02 -3.77 6.85
C LEU A 334 -10.27 -3.01 7.31
N THR A 335 -11.44 -3.54 6.99
CA THR A 335 -12.69 -3.08 7.60
C THR A 335 -12.76 -3.49 9.07
N LEU A 336 -13.63 -2.84 9.84
CA LEU A 336 -13.92 -3.25 11.21
C LEU A 336 -14.42 -4.68 11.28
N GLU A 337 -15.28 -5.07 10.35
CA GLU A 337 -15.81 -6.42 10.22
C GLU A 337 -14.69 -7.44 9.96
N GLU A 338 -13.81 -7.15 8.99
CA GLU A 338 -12.67 -8.01 8.67
C GLU A 338 -11.74 -8.16 9.87
N LEU A 339 -11.42 -7.04 10.52
CA LEU A 339 -10.55 -7.03 11.69
C LEU A 339 -11.18 -7.78 12.88
N ASN A 340 -12.48 -7.64 13.11
CA ASN A 340 -13.23 -8.31 14.18
C ASN A 340 -13.17 -9.84 14.01
N VAL A 341 -13.35 -10.33 12.79
CA VAL A 341 -13.23 -11.77 12.49
C VAL A 341 -11.81 -12.27 12.72
N VAL A 342 -10.80 -11.62 12.12
CA VAL A 342 -9.42 -12.13 12.24
C VAL A 342 -8.86 -11.99 13.66
N THR A 343 -9.34 -11.05 14.47
CA THR A 343 -8.87 -10.93 15.87
C THR A 343 -9.45 -12.00 16.79
N ASN A 344 -10.64 -12.51 16.50
CA ASN A 344 -11.34 -13.49 17.36
C ASN A 344 -11.22 -14.94 16.88
N ILE A 345 -10.58 -15.18 15.72
CA ILE A 345 -10.31 -16.54 15.24
C ILE A 345 -9.06 -17.15 15.89
N ASP A 346 -9.14 -18.44 16.20
CA ASP A 346 -8.06 -19.25 16.75
C ASP A 346 -8.12 -20.72 16.28
N TYR A 347 -7.26 -21.58 16.85
CA TYR A 347 -7.20 -23.01 16.53
C TYR A 347 -8.32 -23.84 17.17
N GLU A 348 -8.98 -23.32 18.19
CA GLU A 348 -10.07 -23.98 18.93
C GLU A 348 -11.44 -23.70 18.30
N THR A 349 -11.52 -22.67 17.45
CA THR A 349 -12.70 -22.29 16.69
C THR A 349 -13.18 -23.45 15.83
N GLY A 350 -14.31 -24.07 16.22
CA GLY A 350 -14.86 -25.26 15.57
C GLY A 350 -15.84 -24.96 14.43
N SER A 351 -16.44 -23.76 14.42
CA SER A 351 -17.42 -23.27 13.45
C SER A 351 -17.46 -21.74 13.40
N LEU A 352 -18.13 -21.17 12.41
CA LEU A 352 -18.32 -19.71 12.30
C LEU A 352 -19.21 -19.14 13.42
N GLU A 353 -20.10 -19.95 13.98
CA GLU A 353 -20.98 -19.56 15.09
C GLU A 353 -20.22 -19.49 16.43
N ASP A 354 -19.04 -20.11 16.50
CA ASP A 354 -18.18 -20.11 17.69
C ASP A 354 -17.30 -18.86 17.79
N ILE A 355 -17.25 -18.02 16.74
CA ILE A 355 -16.45 -16.80 16.76
C ILE A 355 -17.17 -15.75 17.61
N ASP A 356 -16.53 -15.31 18.69
CA ASP A 356 -17.05 -14.27 19.59
C ASP A 356 -16.96 -12.88 18.95
N LEU A 357 -17.92 -12.59 18.06
CA LEU A 357 -18.00 -11.33 17.32
C LEU A 357 -18.82 -10.28 18.06
N GLU A 358 -18.26 -9.08 18.14
CA GLU A 358 -19.01 -7.90 18.57
C GLU A 358 -19.76 -7.21 17.44
N THR A 359 -20.70 -6.32 17.80
CA THR A 359 -21.21 -5.33 16.86
C THR A 359 -20.08 -4.38 16.42
N ASP A 360 -20.14 -3.86 15.19
CA ASP A 360 -19.18 -2.87 14.69
C ASP A 360 -19.02 -1.65 15.60
N TYR A 361 -20.10 -1.25 16.28
CA TYR A 361 -20.10 -0.13 17.21
C TYR A 361 -19.28 -0.44 18.48
N ASP A 362 -19.46 -1.63 19.06
CA ASP A 362 -18.77 -2.03 20.28
C ASP A 362 -17.31 -2.38 20.00
N PHE A 363 -17.03 -3.10 18.90
CA PHE A 363 -15.65 -3.39 18.47
C PHE A 363 -14.86 -2.11 18.19
N LYS A 364 -15.48 -1.13 17.53
CA LYS A 364 -14.88 0.19 17.31
C LYS A 364 -14.52 0.87 18.64
N LYS A 365 -15.39 0.82 19.65
CA LYS A 365 -15.08 1.38 20.99
C LYS A 365 -13.94 0.64 21.65
N ARG A 366 -13.90 -0.69 21.51
CA ARG A 366 -12.85 -1.53 22.07
C ARG A 366 -11.48 -1.23 21.46
N ILE A 367 -11.38 -1.14 20.12
CA ILE A 367 -10.16 -0.69 19.44
C ILE A 367 -9.74 0.70 19.92
N ARG A 368 -10.69 1.63 20.10
CA ARG A 368 -10.40 2.96 20.63
C ARG A 368 -9.90 2.93 22.07
N SER A 369 -10.43 2.03 22.91
CA SER A 369 -9.94 1.83 24.26
C SER A 369 -8.51 1.28 24.29
N TRP A 370 -8.18 0.36 23.37
CA TRP A 370 -6.86 -0.27 23.27
C TRP A 370 -5.79 0.64 22.68
N CYS A 371 -6.10 1.28 21.56
CA CYS A 371 -5.11 1.97 20.74
C CYS A 371 -5.27 3.50 20.77
N GLY A 372 -6.31 4.05 21.39
CA GLY A 372 -6.56 5.49 21.42
C GLY A 372 -6.53 6.15 20.03
N LEU A 373 -5.78 7.25 19.93
CA LEU A 373 -5.47 7.93 18.68
C LEU A 373 -4.34 7.30 17.86
N PHE A 374 -3.73 6.19 18.31
CA PHE A 374 -2.72 5.51 17.51
C PHE A 374 -3.33 4.96 16.20
N ILE A 375 -4.59 4.53 16.28
CA ILE A 375 -5.41 4.06 15.16
C ILE A 375 -6.48 5.10 14.81
N LEU A 376 -6.79 5.22 13.53
CA LEU A 376 -7.89 6.00 12.98
C LEU A 376 -8.89 5.04 12.31
N ILE A 377 -10.16 5.14 12.71
CA ILE A 377 -11.26 4.37 12.10
C ILE A 377 -12.13 5.34 11.31
N SER A 378 -12.21 5.16 9.99
CA SER A 378 -12.95 6.05 9.09
C SER A 378 -13.58 5.26 7.94
N GLN A 379 -14.85 5.55 7.61
CA GLN A 379 -15.65 4.79 6.64
C GLN A 379 -15.60 3.26 6.85
N GLY A 380 -15.61 2.83 8.12
CA GLY A 380 -15.53 1.41 8.47
C GLY A 380 -14.15 0.78 8.32
N HIS A 381 -13.13 1.51 7.85
CA HIS A 381 -11.77 1.01 7.66
C HIS A 381 -10.82 1.50 8.76
N VAL A 382 -9.81 0.68 9.05
CA VAL A 382 -8.84 0.88 10.14
C VAL A 382 -7.47 1.26 9.59
N TYR A 383 -6.92 2.37 10.08
CA TYR A 383 -5.65 2.96 9.65
C TYR A 383 -4.75 3.30 10.83
N PHE A 384 -3.44 3.41 10.62
CA PHE A 384 -2.62 4.23 11.50
C PHE A 384 -2.99 5.70 11.36
N LEU A 385 -2.98 6.45 12.47
CA LEU A 385 -3.26 7.89 12.44
C LEU A 385 -2.30 8.65 11.51
N HIS A 386 -1.02 8.30 11.56
CA HIS A 386 0.03 8.94 10.77
C HIS A 386 1.15 7.94 10.48
N GLN A 387 1.89 8.14 9.38
CA GLN A 387 2.98 7.24 8.98
C GLN A 387 4.08 7.12 10.06
N THR A 388 4.27 8.15 10.90
CA THR A 388 5.17 8.08 12.07
C THR A 388 4.74 7.03 13.11
N ALA A 389 3.46 6.71 13.21
CA ALA A 389 2.97 5.66 14.10
C ALA A 389 3.40 4.28 13.59
N ARG A 390 3.36 4.08 12.26
CA ARG A 390 3.85 2.85 11.62
C ARG A 390 5.36 2.69 11.83
N GLU A 391 6.13 3.74 11.56
CA GLU A 391 7.60 3.77 11.77
C GLU A 391 8.00 3.54 13.24
N PHE A 392 7.22 4.07 14.18
CA PHE A 392 7.44 3.88 15.61
C PHE A 392 7.38 2.40 16.03
N LEU A 393 6.49 1.59 15.45
CA LEU A 393 6.35 0.18 15.82
C LEU A 393 7.41 -0.72 15.18
N ILE A 394 7.81 -0.41 13.94
CA ILE A 394 8.64 -1.31 13.13
C ILE A 394 10.04 -1.43 13.73
N ALA A 395 10.41 -2.64 14.12
CA ALA A 395 11.76 -3.00 14.54
C ALA A 395 12.67 -3.24 13.32
N ASN A 396 13.90 -2.73 13.37
CA ASN A 396 14.91 -3.01 12.34
C ASN A 396 15.27 -4.49 12.30
N SER A 397 15.43 -5.06 11.10
CA SER A 397 15.70 -6.49 10.87
C SER A 397 17.00 -7.02 11.50
N SER A 398 17.91 -6.13 11.91
CA SER A 398 19.17 -6.44 12.62
C SER A 398 19.02 -6.59 14.13
N SER A 399 17.85 -6.26 14.68
CA SER A 399 17.54 -6.38 16.10
C SER A 399 16.92 -7.76 16.32
N THR A 400 17.62 -8.68 16.98
CA THR A 400 16.97 -9.90 17.49
C THR A 400 15.83 -9.48 18.41
N PRO A 401 14.57 -9.85 18.11
CA PRO A 401 13.48 -9.56 19.02
C PRO A 401 13.76 -10.27 20.35
N PRO A 402 13.35 -9.68 21.49
CA PRO A 402 13.40 -10.38 22.76
C PRO A 402 12.64 -11.71 22.63
N VAL A 403 13.20 -12.76 23.26
CA VAL A 403 12.76 -14.16 23.23
C VAL A 403 11.33 -14.36 23.79
N THR A 404 10.69 -13.28 24.25
CA THR A 404 9.31 -13.23 24.74
C THR A 404 8.58 -12.03 24.10
N PRO A 405 7.58 -12.24 23.24
CA PRO A 405 6.88 -11.18 22.50
C PRO A 405 6.07 -10.21 23.39
N PHE A 406 5.87 -10.55 24.67
CA PHE A 406 4.85 -9.92 25.51
C PHE A 406 5.38 -9.31 26.82
N SER A 407 6.71 -9.26 27.02
CA SER A 407 7.30 -8.81 28.29
C SER A 407 7.88 -7.40 28.28
N THR A 408 7.94 -6.71 27.14
CA THR A 408 8.48 -5.35 27.07
C THR A 408 7.37 -4.32 27.21
N ARG A 409 7.44 -3.49 28.26
CA ARG A 409 6.59 -2.29 28.44
C ARG A 409 6.91 -1.16 27.43
N LYS A 410 7.67 -1.46 26.39
CA LYS A 410 8.15 -0.51 25.40
C LYS A 410 7.62 -0.97 24.04
N TRP A 411 6.87 -0.11 23.38
CA TRP A 411 6.24 -0.33 22.08
C TRP A 411 7.09 0.14 20.90
N GLU A 412 7.97 1.11 21.13
CA GLU A 412 8.89 1.60 20.10
C GLU A 412 9.80 0.46 19.64
N HIS A 413 9.77 0.19 18.34
CA HIS A 413 10.50 -0.90 17.69
C HIS A 413 10.20 -2.28 18.31
N SER A 414 8.96 -2.54 18.74
CA SER A 414 8.56 -3.83 19.34
C SER A 414 8.09 -4.87 18.32
N ILE A 415 7.71 -4.47 17.10
CA ILE A 415 7.07 -5.36 16.12
C ILE A 415 7.93 -5.47 14.86
N THR A 416 8.29 -6.68 14.46
CA THR A 416 8.93 -6.92 13.16
C THR A 416 7.88 -7.14 12.07
N ILE A 417 8.12 -6.61 10.87
CA ILE A 417 7.25 -6.85 9.70
C ILE A 417 7.07 -8.35 9.43
N LYS A 418 8.13 -9.14 9.60
CA LYS A 418 8.09 -10.60 9.46
C LYS A 418 7.10 -11.25 10.44
N ASN A 419 7.12 -10.87 11.72
CA ASN A 419 6.19 -11.40 12.72
C ASN A 419 4.75 -10.95 12.45
N SER A 420 4.56 -9.71 12.00
CA SER A 420 3.24 -9.21 11.62
C SER A 420 2.64 -10.00 10.46
N HIS A 421 3.45 -10.31 9.45
CA HIS A 421 3.04 -11.20 8.36
C HIS A 421 2.76 -12.62 8.87
N ALA A 422 3.50 -13.14 9.85
CA ALA A 422 3.25 -14.46 10.43
C ALA A 422 1.89 -14.51 11.12
N VAL A 423 1.60 -13.54 11.99
CA VAL A 423 0.29 -13.41 12.67
C VAL A 423 -0.83 -13.34 11.64
N LEU A 424 -0.73 -12.46 10.65
CA LEU A 424 -1.80 -12.30 9.67
C LEU A 424 -1.91 -13.51 8.72
N ALA A 425 -0.80 -14.18 8.39
CA ALA A 425 -0.84 -15.41 7.61
C ALA A 425 -1.59 -16.52 8.33
N GLU A 426 -1.28 -16.76 9.60
CA GLU A 426 -1.96 -17.78 10.42
C GLU A 426 -3.47 -17.52 10.47
N LEU A 427 -3.87 -16.29 10.78
CA LEU A 427 -5.29 -15.93 10.88
C LEU A 427 -6.01 -16.06 9.53
N CYS A 428 -5.40 -15.61 8.43
CA CYS A 428 -5.99 -15.76 7.11
C CYS A 428 -6.08 -17.23 6.67
N ILE A 429 -5.09 -18.06 6.99
CA ILE A 429 -5.12 -19.51 6.71
C ILE A 429 -6.25 -20.17 7.49
N LEU A 430 -6.43 -19.82 8.77
CA LEU A 430 -7.55 -20.28 9.58
C LEU A 430 -8.88 -19.86 8.94
N CYS A 431 -9.06 -18.58 8.57
CA CYS A 431 -10.28 -18.12 7.89
C CYS A 431 -10.58 -18.91 6.61
N VAL A 432 -9.56 -19.23 5.81
CA VAL A 432 -9.72 -20.03 4.58
C VAL A 432 -10.03 -21.49 4.90
N ALA A 433 -9.38 -22.08 5.91
CA ALA A 433 -9.59 -23.46 6.32
C ALA A 433 -10.99 -23.69 6.91
N PHE A 434 -11.50 -22.72 7.69
CA PHE A 434 -12.81 -22.81 8.34
C PHE A 434 -13.98 -22.50 7.40
N ALA A 435 -13.71 -22.01 6.19
CA ALA A 435 -14.73 -21.88 5.15
C ALA A 435 -15.34 -23.22 4.69
N ASP A 436 -14.80 -24.35 5.19
CA ASP A 436 -15.28 -25.74 5.07
C ASP A 436 -16.49 -26.10 5.95
N LEU A 437 -16.75 -25.37 7.04
CA LEU A 437 -17.82 -25.70 7.99
C LEU A 437 -19.12 -25.05 7.48
N GLU A 438 -19.94 -25.85 6.80
CA GLU A 438 -21.08 -25.47 5.96
C GLU A 438 -22.07 -24.46 6.59
N VAL A 439 -22.29 -23.33 5.90
CA VAL A 439 -23.55 -22.77 5.35
C VAL A 439 -23.36 -21.26 5.20
N ILE A 440 -23.13 -20.78 3.97
CA ILE A 440 -23.47 -19.40 3.58
C ILE A 440 -24.21 -19.50 2.24
N LEU A 441 -25.40 -20.10 2.29
CA LEU A 441 -26.43 -19.84 1.29
C LEU A 441 -27.65 -19.13 1.89
N ALA A 442 -27.63 -18.78 3.17
CA ALA A 442 -28.62 -17.91 3.78
C ALA A 442 -28.03 -17.34 5.07
N ILE A 443 -27.98 -16.01 5.16
CA ILE A 443 -27.64 -15.12 6.29
C ILE A 443 -26.34 -14.32 6.07
N ASP A 444 -26.57 -13.09 5.61
CA ASP A 444 -25.86 -11.82 5.82
C ASP A 444 -24.44 -11.55 5.28
N ASP A 445 -24.35 -10.37 4.65
CA ASP A 445 -23.25 -9.60 4.00
C ASP A 445 -21.94 -9.45 4.80
N TYR A 446 -21.84 -10.03 6.01
CA TYR A 446 -20.78 -9.78 6.99
C TYR A 446 -19.54 -10.68 6.80
N ASN A 447 -19.76 -11.98 6.55
CA ASN A 447 -18.70 -13.00 6.56
C ASN A 447 -17.95 -13.15 5.24
N ASP A 448 -18.55 -12.70 4.13
CA ASP A 448 -17.90 -12.76 2.81
C ASP A 448 -16.66 -11.85 2.75
N ARG A 449 -16.61 -10.75 3.52
CA ARG A 449 -15.52 -9.75 3.45
C ARG A 449 -14.20 -10.23 4.09
N ALA A 450 -14.25 -10.82 5.28
CA ALA A 450 -13.05 -11.39 5.94
C ALA A 450 -12.46 -12.56 5.15
N PHE A 451 -13.32 -13.41 4.60
CA PHE A 451 -12.92 -14.45 3.66
C PHE A 451 -12.31 -13.84 2.38
N PHE A 452 -12.89 -12.75 1.83
CA PHE A 452 -12.39 -12.07 0.64
C PHE A 452 -10.94 -11.61 0.80
N TYR A 453 -10.64 -10.90 1.88
CA TYR A 453 -9.28 -10.46 2.17
C TYR A 453 -8.34 -11.66 2.35
N SER A 454 -8.74 -12.63 3.19
CA SER A 454 -7.90 -13.78 3.53
C SER A 454 -7.58 -14.63 2.31
N ALA A 455 -8.59 -14.98 1.50
CA ALA A 455 -8.46 -15.78 0.29
C ALA A 455 -7.49 -15.16 -0.73
N LEU A 456 -7.47 -13.84 -0.85
CA LEU A 456 -6.62 -13.13 -1.81
C LEU A 456 -5.18 -12.93 -1.32
N ASN A 457 -4.97 -12.83 -0.01
CA ASN A 457 -3.71 -12.33 0.57
C ASN A 457 -2.95 -13.33 1.44
N TRP A 458 -3.57 -14.41 1.95
CA TRP A 458 -2.91 -15.36 2.87
C TRP A 458 -1.57 -15.87 2.32
N GLY A 459 -1.52 -16.23 1.03
CA GLY A 459 -0.32 -16.75 0.39
C GLY A 459 0.79 -15.70 0.26
N ALA A 460 0.46 -14.40 0.23
CA ALA A 460 1.46 -13.33 0.28
C ALA A 460 2.02 -13.18 1.69
N HIS A 461 1.16 -13.10 2.71
CA HIS A 461 1.60 -12.99 4.10
C HIS A 461 2.45 -14.21 4.51
N PHE A 462 2.03 -15.44 4.15
CA PHE A 462 2.77 -16.66 4.47
C PHE A 462 4.23 -16.61 3.97
N ARG A 463 4.45 -16.04 2.78
CA ARG A 463 5.79 -15.90 2.22
C ARG A 463 6.63 -14.85 2.94
N HIS A 464 6.06 -13.68 3.20
CA HIS A 464 6.76 -12.61 3.91
C HIS A 464 7.07 -12.98 5.37
N ALA A 465 6.28 -13.90 5.93
CA ALA A 465 6.48 -14.43 7.27
C ALA A 465 7.66 -15.43 7.37
N GLU A 466 8.07 -16.07 6.26
CA GLU A 466 9.07 -17.15 6.23
C GLU A 466 8.87 -18.19 7.36
N ILE A 467 7.63 -18.68 7.47
CA ILE A 467 7.21 -19.62 8.54
C ILE A 467 8.03 -20.92 8.45
N ALA A 468 8.49 -21.40 9.61
CA ALA A 468 9.27 -22.62 9.74
C ALA A 468 8.49 -23.88 9.29
N GLU A 469 9.21 -24.93 8.89
CA GLU A 469 8.62 -26.17 8.37
C GLU A 469 7.85 -26.98 9.41
N ASP A 470 8.23 -26.83 10.67
CA ASP A 470 7.67 -27.51 11.83
C ASP A 470 6.61 -26.69 12.57
N ALA A 471 6.21 -25.54 12.03
CA ALA A 471 5.20 -24.69 12.65
C ALA A 471 3.82 -25.36 12.68
N ALA A 472 3.05 -25.10 13.74
CA ALA A 472 1.73 -25.71 13.97
C ALA A 472 0.70 -25.43 12.86
N ILE A 473 0.87 -24.35 12.08
CA ILE A 473 -0.01 -23.99 10.97
C ILE A 473 0.23 -24.84 9.71
N ILE A 474 1.39 -25.50 9.56
CA ILE A 474 1.77 -26.21 8.34
C ILE A 474 0.81 -27.36 7.97
N PRO A 475 0.32 -28.20 8.90
CA PRO A 475 -0.71 -29.20 8.59
C PRO A 475 -1.98 -28.58 8.00
N ILE A 476 -2.40 -27.40 8.48
CA ILE A 476 -3.58 -26.68 7.97
C ILE A 476 -3.30 -26.15 6.56
N VAL A 477 -2.11 -25.57 6.33
CA VAL A 477 -1.68 -25.15 4.99
C VAL A 477 -1.71 -26.32 4.00
N SER A 478 -1.21 -27.49 4.41
CA SER A 478 -1.24 -28.69 3.57
C SER A 478 -2.66 -29.13 3.22
N LYS A 479 -3.62 -28.98 4.15
CA LYS A 479 -5.03 -29.28 3.91
C LYS A 479 -5.68 -28.30 2.93
N ILE A 480 -5.47 -26.99 3.10
CA ILE A 480 -6.06 -25.99 2.19
C ILE A 480 -5.42 -26.00 0.79
N CYS A 481 -4.21 -26.54 0.66
CA CYS A 481 -3.51 -26.68 -0.63
C CYS A 481 -3.80 -28.02 -1.32
N ASP A 482 -4.63 -28.88 -0.73
CA ASP A 482 -5.00 -30.18 -1.28
C ASP A 482 -6.15 -30.06 -2.30
N PRO A 483 -5.94 -30.33 -3.60
CA PRO A 483 -6.99 -30.27 -4.61
C PRO A 483 -8.23 -31.14 -4.34
N SER A 484 -8.10 -32.15 -3.47
CA SER A 484 -9.23 -33.00 -3.05
C SER A 484 -10.03 -32.42 -1.87
N ALA A 485 -9.49 -31.42 -1.16
CA ALA A 485 -10.16 -30.77 -0.05
C ALA A 485 -11.23 -29.77 -0.54
N LYS A 486 -12.35 -29.71 0.17
CA LYS A 486 -13.42 -28.73 -0.08
C LYS A 486 -12.89 -27.28 0.04
N SER A 487 -12.02 -27.03 1.02
CA SER A 487 -11.47 -25.68 1.30
C SER A 487 -10.62 -25.19 0.15
N TYR A 488 -9.81 -26.08 -0.43
CA TYR A 488 -9.07 -25.79 -1.64
C TYR A 488 -10.01 -25.39 -2.77
N LEU A 489 -11.03 -26.21 -3.09
CA LEU A 489 -11.92 -25.94 -4.21
C LEU A 489 -12.63 -24.59 -4.04
N LYS A 490 -13.11 -24.27 -2.83
CA LYS A 490 -13.77 -22.99 -2.53
C LYS A 490 -12.81 -21.81 -2.68
N TRP A 491 -11.67 -21.85 -1.98
CA TRP A 491 -10.67 -20.79 -2.03
C TRP A 491 -10.10 -20.59 -3.43
N PHE A 492 -9.68 -21.67 -4.08
CA PHE A 492 -8.99 -21.63 -5.36
C PHE A 492 -9.92 -21.07 -6.46
N ASN A 493 -11.16 -21.55 -6.53
CA ASN A 493 -12.14 -21.02 -7.48
C ASN A 493 -12.41 -19.54 -7.22
N PHE A 494 -12.57 -19.15 -5.96
CA PHE A 494 -12.78 -17.75 -5.58
C PHE A 494 -11.60 -16.86 -5.96
N TYR A 495 -10.37 -17.28 -5.63
CA TYR A 495 -9.14 -16.55 -5.91
C TYR A 495 -8.98 -16.27 -7.41
N TRP A 496 -9.17 -17.30 -8.24
CA TRP A 496 -8.99 -17.17 -9.69
C TRP A 496 -10.13 -16.41 -10.36
N SER A 497 -11.37 -16.56 -9.89
CA SER A 497 -12.51 -15.78 -10.39
C SER A 497 -12.32 -14.28 -10.18
N ASN A 498 -11.74 -13.88 -9.03
CA ASN A 498 -11.51 -12.47 -8.70
C ASN A 498 -10.23 -11.88 -9.33
N LYS A 499 -9.31 -12.71 -9.85
CA LYS A 499 -8.07 -12.24 -10.47
C LYS A 499 -8.20 -11.97 -11.99
N HIS A 500 -9.40 -12.07 -12.56
CA HIS A 500 -9.72 -11.82 -13.98
C HIS A 500 -8.92 -12.66 -15.00
N TYR A 501 -8.44 -13.84 -14.61
CA TYR A 501 -7.76 -14.75 -15.54
C TYR A 501 -8.73 -15.80 -16.07
N GLY A 502 -9.08 -15.70 -17.36
CA GLY A 502 -9.75 -16.71 -18.19
C GLY A 502 -10.25 -17.99 -17.51
N ARG A 503 -9.73 -19.16 -17.92
CA ARG A 503 -10.11 -20.46 -17.36
C ARG A 503 -9.39 -20.69 -16.03
N ILE A 504 -10.10 -21.13 -15.00
CA ILE A 504 -9.49 -21.49 -13.71
C ILE A 504 -8.50 -22.65 -13.95
N PRO A 505 -7.22 -22.51 -13.56
CA PRO A 505 -6.24 -23.57 -13.76
C PRO A 505 -6.60 -24.85 -13.00
N GLN A 506 -6.09 -25.99 -13.46
CA GLN A 506 -6.08 -27.21 -12.65
C GLN A 506 -4.68 -27.42 -12.11
N PHE A 507 -4.50 -27.27 -10.80
CA PHE A 507 -3.22 -27.48 -10.13
C PHE A 507 -3.21 -28.78 -9.34
N SER A 508 -2.12 -29.55 -9.46
CA SER A 508 -1.79 -30.62 -8.51
C SER A 508 -1.30 -30.03 -7.18
N ARG A 509 -1.25 -30.84 -6.11
CA ARG A 509 -0.70 -30.42 -4.79
C ARG A 509 0.70 -29.80 -4.94
N LEU A 510 1.55 -30.41 -5.77
CA LEU A 510 2.91 -29.96 -6.02
C LEU A 510 2.94 -28.61 -6.76
N ILE A 511 2.05 -28.41 -7.73
CA ILE A 511 1.93 -27.13 -8.45
C ILE A 511 1.46 -26.00 -7.51
N VAL A 512 0.47 -26.26 -6.66
CA VAL A 512 -0.02 -25.26 -5.68
C VAL A 512 1.14 -24.81 -4.79
N ALA A 513 1.85 -25.77 -4.21
CA ALA A 513 2.96 -25.46 -3.33
C ALA A 513 4.14 -24.79 -4.06
N ALA A 514 4.42 -25.16 -5.32
CA ALA A 514 5.42 -24.47 -6.15
C ALA A 514 5.01 -23.04 -6.51
N TYR A 515 3.75 -22.78 -6.80
CA TYR A 515 3.23 -21.46 -7.15
C TYR A 515 3.25 -20.50 -5.96
N TYR A 516 2.73 -20.94 -4.81
CA TYR A 516 2.62 -20.10 -3.62
C TYR A 516 3.88 -20.10 -2.74
N GLY A 517 4.83 -20.98 -2.99
CA GLY A 517 6.12 -21.01 -2.29
C GLY A 517 6.07 -21.75 -0.95
N HIS A 518 5.25 -22.81 -0.85
CA HIS A 518 5.09 -23.60 0.38
C HIS A 518 6.11 -24.72 0.49
N HIS A 519 6.14 -25.35 1.67
CA HIS A 519 7.06 -26.41 2.01
C HIS A 519 6.77 -27.68 1.21
N LEU A 520 7.67 -27.97 0.28
CA LEU A 520 7.58 -29.10 -0.63
C LEU A 520 8.32 -30.35 -0.14
N THR A 521 9.02 -30.29 0.99
CA THR A 521 9.97 -31.33 1.42
C THR A 521 9.31 -32.69 1.56
N ALA A 522 8.13 -32.75 2.16
CA ALA A 522 7.35 -33.99 2.28
C ALA A 522 6.81 -34.48 0.92
N LEU A 523 6.28 -33.58 0.08
CA LEU A 523 5.72 -33.92 -1.24
C LEU A 523 6.79 -34.39 -2.22
N ILE A 524 7.96 -33.76 -2.19
CA ILE A 524 9.10 -34.11 -3.03
C ILE A 524 9.73 -35.41 -2.56
N SER A 525 9.70 -35.74 -1.27
CA SER A 525 10.29 -37.00 -0.78
C SER A 525 9.46 -38.24 -1.14
N ASP A 526 8.21 -38.05 -1.55
CA ASP A 526 7.35 -39.13 -2.04
C ASP A 526 7.70 -39.48 -3.50
N GLU A 527 8.13 -40.72 -3.74
CA GLU A 527 8.48 -41.19 -5.08
C GLU A 527 7.27 -41.37 -5.99
N SER A 528 6.05 -41.45 -5.44
CA SER A 528 4.82 -41.56 -6.22
C SER A 528 4.33 -40.23 -6.80
N VAL A 529 4.88 -39.10 -6.33
CA VAL A 529 4.49 -37.78 -6.80
C VAL A 529 5.16 -37.47 -8.13
N GLU A 530 4.35 -37.15 -9.14
CA GLU A 530 4.80 -36.72 -10.46
C GLU A 530 5.41 -35.30 -10.39
N ILE A 531 6.74 -35.21 -10.41
CA ILE A 531 7.48 -33.96 -10.20
C ILE A 531 7.33 -32.97 -11.37
N ASP A 532 7.18 -33.48 -12.59
CA ASP A 532 6.99 -32.68 -13.81
C ASP A 532 5.54 -32.67 -14.30
N GLY A 533 4.59 -33.07 -13.46
CA GLY A 533 3.17 -33.04 -13.82
C GLY A 533 2.76 -31.62 -14.22
N GLU A 534 2.27 -31.47 -15.45
CA GLU A 534 1.91 -30.17 -16.01
C GLU A 534 0.52 -29.71 -15.55
N ASP A 535 0.36 -28.39 -15.38
CA ASP A 535 -0.97 -27.80 -15.21
C ASP A 535 -1.76 -27.79 -16.54
N SER A 536 -3.01 -27.33 -16.49
CA SER A 536 -3.85 -27.14 -17.68
C SER A 536 -3.28 -26.17 -18.73
N TYR A 537 -2.18 -25.47 -18.42
CA TYR A 537 -1.47 -24.54 -19.29
C TYR A 537 -0.10 -25.08 -19.76
N GLY A 538 0.23 -26.34 -19.47
CA GLY A 538 1.52 -26.93 -19.83
C GLY A 538 2.69 -26.41 -18.99
N SER A 539 2.43 -25.93 -17.76
CA SER A 539 3.45 -25.42 -16.85
C SER A 539 3.81 -26.46 -15.79
N THR A 540 5.11 -26.78 -15.68
CA THR A 540 5.63 -27.65 -14.63
C THR A 540 5.80 -26.89 -13.30
N PRO A 541 5.87 -27.60 -12.15
CA PRO A 541 6.14 -26.98 -10.85
C PRO A 541 7.41 -26.12 -10.84
N THR A 542 8.49 -26.60 -11.45
CA THR A 542 9.77 -25.89 -11.54
C THR A 542 9.65 -24.60 -12.35
N LEU A 543 8.88 -24.62 -13.44
CA LEU A 543 8.64 -23.42 -14.27
C LEU A 543 7.84 -22.37 -13.49
N LEU A 544 6.80 -22.77 -12.76
CA LEU A 544 5.99 -21.87 -11.95
C LEU A 544 6.78 -21.31 -10.77
N ALA A 545 7.58 -22.13 -10.09
CA ALA A 545 8.48 -21.70 -9.04
C ALA A 545 9.47 -20.63 -9.55
N ALA A 546 10.10 -20.87 -10.70
CA ALA A 546 11.01 -19.91 -11.32
C ALA A 546 10.30 -18.62 -11.76
N ARG A 547 9.13 -18.74 -12.39
CA ARG A 547 8.29 -17.61 -12.83
C ARG A 547 7.83 -16.72 -11.68
N HIS A 548 7.51 -17.31 -10.54
CA HIS A 548 7.01 -16.61 -9.35
C HIS A 548 8.10 -16.31 -8.32
N ASN A 549 9.37 -16.39 -8.73
CA ASN A 549 10.52 -15.99 -7.92
C ASN A 549 10.69 -16.81 -6.63
N ARG A 550 10.36 -18.11 -6.67
CA ARG A 550 10.43 -19.02 -5.51
C ARG A 550 11.79 -19.69 -5.45
N THR A 551 12.82 -18.95 -5.04
CA THR A 551 14.22 -19.43 -5.07
C THR A 551 14.41 -20.75 -4.31
N LEU A 552 13.95 -20.84 -3.05
CA LEU A 552 14.11 -22.04 -2.22
C LEU A 552 13.38 -23.26 -2.80
N VAL A 553 12.16 -23.05 -3.29
CA VAL A 553 11.35 -24.10 -3.92
C VAL A 553 11.98 -24.57 -5.24
N THR A 554 12.46 -23.63 -6.06
CA THR A 554 13.19 -23.93 -7.30
C THR A 554 14.45 -24.74 -7.00
N MET A 555 15.20 -24.36 -5.96
CA MET A 555 16.38 -25.09 -5.50
C MET A 555 16.03 -26.53 -5.09
N ARG A 556 14.95 -26.72 -4.30
CA ARG A 556 14.53 -28.05 -3.85
C ARG A 556 14.06 -28.94 -4.99
N LEU A 557 13.25 -28.41 -5.90
CA LEU A 557 12.77 -29.15 -7.07
C LEU A 557 13.93 -29.61 -7.95
N LEU A 558 14.86 -28.71 -8.29
CA LEU A 558 16.06 -29.06 -9.07
C LEU A 558 16.98 -30.02 -8.31
N GLY A 559 17.06 -29.92 -6.99
CA GLY A 559 17.85 -30.81 -6.13
C GLY A 559 17.37 -32.27 -6.13
N THR A 560 16.15 -32.55 -6.61
CA THR A 560 15.62 -33.93 -6.69
C THR A 560 16.28 -34.79 -7.75
N GLY A 561 16.88 -34.18 -8.78
CA GLY A 561 17.37 -34.89 -9.97
C GLY A 561 16.27 -35.53 -10.83
N ARG A 562 14.98 -35.36 -10.47
CA ARG A 562 13.82 -35.92 -11.18
C ARG A 562 13.10 -34.91 -12.07
N THR A 563 13.58 -33.66 -12.12
CA THR A 563 12.97 -32.60 -12.92
C THR A 563 13.54 -32.54 -14.33
N THR A 564 12.67 -32.54 -15.33
CA THR A 564 12.91 -31.98 -16.65
C THR A 564 12.90 -30.46 -16.48
N TRP A 565 14.04 -29.91 -16.08
CA TRP A 565 14.16 -28.47 -15.92
C TRP A 565 13.70 -27.82 -17.23
N GLY A 566 12.68 -26.95 -17.17
CA GLY A 566 11.97 -26.35 -18.32
C GLY A 566 12.79 -25.47 -19.27
N GLY A 567 14.12 -25.67 -19.32
CA GLY A 567 15.08 -25.16 -20.30
C GLY A 567 15.06 -23.64 -20.42
N LEU A 568 15.04 -23.19 -21.68
CA LEU A 568 14.99 -21.77 -22.07
C LEU A 568 13.87 -20.97 -21.41
N ARG A 569 12.74 -21.60 -21.04
CA ARG A 569 11.59 -20.88 -20.43
C ARG A 569 11.90 -20.46 -19.00
N CYS A 570 12.48 -21.34 -18.19
CA CYS A 570 12.92 -21.01 -16.84
C CYS A 570 14.01 -19.93 -16.87
N GLY A 571 14.98 -20.06 -17.79
CA GLY A 571 16.03 -19.06 -17.98
C GLY A 571 15.48 -17.70 -18.45
N TRP A 572 14.45 -17.69 -19.31
CA TRP A 572 13.75 -16.47 -19.72
C TRP A 572 13.13 -15.75 -18.53
N TYR A 573 12.37 -16.47 -17.70
CA TYR A 573 11.73 -15.89 -16.52
C TYR A 573 12.75 -15.39 -15.50
N ALA A 574 13.82 -16.15 -15.26
CA ALA A 574 14.88 -15.77 -14.35
C ALA A 574 15.58 -14.45 -14.79
N LYS A 575 15.84 -14.29 -16.09
CA LYS A 575 16.38 -13.02 -16.66
C LYS A 575 15.37 -11.89 -16.63
N ARG A 576 14.11 -12.15 -17.00
CA ARG A 576 13.04 -11.13 -17.06
C ARG A 576 12.74 -10.53 -15.70
N TYR A 577 12.71 -11.35 -14.66
CA TYR A 577 12.45 -10.91 -13.28
C TYR A 577 13.73 -10.61 -12.50
N ALA A 578 14.88 -10.59 -13.18
CA ALA A 578 16.19 -10.23 -12.63
C ALA A 578 16.55 -10.96 -11.31
N ASN A 579 16.28 -12.27 -11.21
CA ASN A 579 16.66 -13.04 -10.03
C ASN A 579 18.04 -13.72 -10.25
N PRO A 580 19.13 -13.18 -9.67
CA PRO A 580 20.46 -13.72 -9.86
C PRO A 580 20.65 -15.10 -9.21
N ASP A 581 19.91 -15.43 -8.15
CA ASP A 581 20.05 -16.70 -7.44
C ASP A 581 19.40 -17.85 -8.22
N ILE A 582 18.22 -17.63 -8.79
CA ILE A 582 17.61 -18.59 -9.70
C ILE A 582 18.49 -18.77 -10.93
N VAL A 583 19.00 -17.68 -11.53
CA VAL A 583 19.97 -17.75 -12.64
C VAL A 583 21.18 -18.63 -12.31
N LYS A 584 21.79 -18.45 -11.13
CA LYS A 584 22.92 -19.28 -10.67
C LYS A 584 22.53 -20.74 -10.47
N LEU A 585 21.40 -21.01 -9.85
CA LEU A 585 20.89 -22.37 -9.61
C LEU A 585 20.64 -23.12 -10.93
N LEU A 586 20.01 -22.43 -11.88
CA LEU A 586 19.76 -22.95 -13.22
C LEU A 586 21.07 -23.30 -13.94
N LEU A 587 22.07 -22.43 -13.90
CA LEU A 587 23.40 -22.68 -14.46
C LEU A 587 24.13 -23.85 -13.78
N GLN A 588 24.03 -23.95 -12.44
CA GLN A 588 24.67 -25.03 -11.69
C GLN A 588 24.03 -26.38 -12.01
N HIS A 589 22.71 -26.44 -12.08
CA HIS A 589 21.99 -27.66 -12.46
C HIS A 589 22.28 -28.06 -13.91
N ALA A 590 22.34 -27.09 -14.85
CA ALA A 590 22.73 -27.34 -16.25
C ALA A 590 24.08 -28.06 -16.36
N ARG A 591 25.07 -27.58 -15.61
CA ARG A 591 26.42 -28.15 -15.57
C ARG A 591 26.45 -29.56 -15.01
N ASN A 592 25.59 -29.86 -14.05
CA ASN A 592 25.50 -31.18 -13.43
C ASN A 592 24.77 -32.20 -14.31
N SER A 593 23.96 -31.75 -15.28
CA SER A 593 23.14 -32.58 -16.17
C SER A 593 23.70 -32.70 -17.60
N ASP A 594 25.00 -32.40 -17.80
CA ASP A 594 25.68 -32.44 -19.12
C ASP A 594 25.04 -31.56 -20.23
N ILE A 595 24.31 -30.50 -19.84
CA ILE A 595 23.79 -29.49 -20.78
C ILE A 595 24.92 -28.48 -21.03
N ALA A 596 25.50 -28.53 -22.24
CA ALA A 596 26.86 -28.06 -22.49
C ALA A 596 27.01 -26.53 -22.70
N SER A 597 25.93 -25.75 -22.82
CA SER A 597 26.09 -24.30 -23.07
C SER A 597 25.08 -23.38 -22.39
N GLU A 598 25.55 -22.19 -21.97
CA GLU A 598 24.73 -21.09 -21.43
C GLU A 598 23.61 -20.64 -22.39
N ARG A 599 23.77 -20.93 -23.69
CA ARG A 599 22.78 -20.66 -24.75
C ARG A 599 21.58 -21.62 -24.73
N GLU A 600 21.73 -22.82 -24.18
CA GLU A 600 20.64 -23.78 -24.00
C GLU A 600 19.83 -23.47 -22.73
N VAL A 601 20.44 -22.72 -21.82
CA VAL A 601 19.85 -22.29 -20.55
C VAL A 601 19.08 -20.97 -20.69
N PHE A 602 19.67 -19.99 -21.39
CA PHE A 602 19.08 -18.66 -21.53
C PHE A 602 18.79 -18.31 -22.98
N PRO A 603 17.59 -17.78 -23.28
CA PRO A 603 17.24 -17.39 -24.63
C PRO A 603 18.13 -16.23 -25.11
N THR A 604 18.51 -16.30 -26.39
CA THR A 604 19.18 -15.20 -27.11
C THR A 604 18.20 -14.02 -27.31
N PRO A 605 18.69 -12.80 -27.59
CA PRO A 605 17.82 -11.65 -27.85
C PRO A 605 16.72 -11.90 -28.88
N ASP A 606 17.03 -12.62 -29.96
CA ASP A 606 16.06 -12.96 -31.01
C ASP A 606 14.98 -13.91 -30.50
N ILE A 607 15.35 -14.90 -29.66
CA ILE A 607 14.40 -15.80 -29.01
C ILE A 607 13.55 -15.05 -27.97
N ILE A 608 14.12 -14.07 -27.25
CA ILE A 608 13.37 -13.22 -26.30
C ILE A 608 12.31 -12.41 -27.05
N VAL A 609 12.66 -11.85 -28.21
CA VAL A 609 11.71 -11.12 -29.07
C VAL A 609 10.64 -12.08 -29.59
N ALA A 610 11.02 -13.27 -30.08
CA ALA A 610 10.07 -14.28 -30.55
C ALA A 610 9.10 -14.75 -29.47
N ILE A 611 9.57 -15.02 -28.24
CA ILE A 611 8.73 -15.38 -27.09
C ILE A 611 7.79 -14.22 -26.71
N SER A 612 8.28 -12.98 -26.74
CA SER A 612 7.49 -11.79 -26.42
C SER A 612 6.40 -11.52 -27.47
N VAL A 613 6.72 -11.72 -28.75
CA VAL A 613 5.79 -11.63 -29.88
C VAL A 613 4.77 -12.78 -29.84
N MET A 614 5.20 -14.03 -29.59
CA MET A 614 4.30 -15.17 -29.42
C MET A 614 3.33 -14.94 -28.26
N ARG A 615 3.78 -14.38 -27.14
CA ARG A 615 2.88 -14.05 -26.02
C ARG A 615 1.89 -12.95 -26.39
N ALA A 616 2.33 -11.92 -27.11
CA ALA A 616 1.43 -10.88 -27.60
C ALA A 616 0.38 -11.46 -28.57
N ILE A 617 0.78 -12.40 -29.44
CA ILE A 617 -0.10 -13.14 -30.33
C ILE A 617 -1.03 -14.06 -29.54
N LEU A 618 -0.54 -14.78 -28.52
CA LEU A 618 -1.35 -15.67 -27.69
C LEU A 618 -2.41 -14.89 -26.91
N ILE A 619 -2.03 -13.76 -26.31
CA ILE A 619 -2.95 -12.84 -25.65
C ILE A 619 -3.97 -12.31 -26.67
N PHE A 620 -3.52 -11.91 -27.87
CA PHE A 620 -4.40 -11.42 -28.93
C PHE A 620 -5.39 -12.48 -29.42
N VAL A 621 -4.94 -13.71 -29.67
CA VAL A 621 -5.76 -14.84 -30.13
C VAL A 621 -6.75 -15.29 -29.04
N GLN A 622 -6.31 -15.33 -27.78
CA GLN A 622 -7.18 -15.64 -26.64
C GLN A 622 -8.26 -14.57 -26.42
N THR A 623 -7.93 -13.30 -26.68
CA THR A 623 -8.88 -12.19 -26.56
C THR A 623 -9.83 -12.11 -27.77
N ALA A 624 -9.38 -12.53 -28.96
CA ALA A 624 -10.13 -12.36 -30.21
C ALA A 624 -11.08 -13.51 -30.58
N MET A 625 -10.81 -14.77 -30.17
CA MET A 625 -11.53 -15.92 -30.74
C MET A 625 -12.37 -16.77 -29.79
N GLY A 626 -12.28 -16.60 -28.46
CA GLY A 626 -13.14 -17.34 -27.52
C GLY A 626 -13.15 -18.88 -27.66
N LEU A 627 -12.15 -19.49 -28.32
CA LEU A 627 -12.03 -20.93 -28.56
C LEU A 627 -10.57 -21.38 -28.45
N GLU A 628 -10.38 -22.56 -27.85
CA GLU A 628 -9.12 -23.19 -27.46
C GLU A 628 -8.41 -23.91 -28.64
N TYR A 629 -7.09 -23.75 -28.69
CA TYR A 629 -6.06 -24.67 -29.21
C TYR A 629 -6.15 -25.21 -30.65
N VAL A 630 -5.31 -24.66 -31.55
CA VAL A 630 -4.40 -25.41 -32.45
C VAL A 630 -3.24 -24.46 -32.84
N ALA A 631 -2.12 -24.46 -32.12
CA ALA A 631 -0.91 -23.78 -32.61
C ALA A 631 0.43 -24.34 -32.10
N TRP A 632 0.43 -25.33 -31.20
CA TRP A 632 1.67 -25.77 -30.54
C TRP A 632 2.28 -27.07 -31.09
N GLU A 633 1.65 -27.74 -32.06
CA GLU A 633 2.20 -28.95 -32.70
C GLU A 633 3.24 -28.66 -33.81
N LEU A 634 3.50 -27.39 -34.14
CA LEU A 634 4.40 -27.02 -35.25
C LEU A 634 5.84 -26.66 -34.83
N VAL A 635 6.16 -26.61 -33.53
CA VAL A 635 7.47 -26.13 -33.05
C VAL A 635 8.27 -27.19 -32.28
N THR A 636 7.70 -28.36 -32.01
CA THR A 636 8.42 -29.54 -31.48
C THR A 636 8.87 -30.53 -32.57
N ARG A 637 8.87 -30.11 -33.83
CA ARG A 637 9.59 -30.79 -34.93
C ARG A 637 10.74 -29.94 -35.44
#